data_AF-A0A8J8L1C3-F1
#
_entry.id   AF-A0A8J8L1C3-F1
#
_cell.length_a   1.000
_cell.length_b   1.000
_cell.length_c   1.000
_cell.angle_alpha   90.00
_cell.angle_beta   90.00
_cell.angle_gamma   90.00
#
_symmetry.space_group_name_H-M   'P 1'
#
loop_
_entity.id
_entity.type
_entity.pdbx_description
1 polymer ?
#
loop_
_entity_poly.entity_id
_entity_poly.type
_entity_poly.pdbx_seq_one_letter_code
_entity_poly.pdbx_strand_id
1 'polypeptide(L)'
;MPLSRAFLQTLGAIVLLAMALACKGKSKGSSSTTVTPSVSISGTVTYKRVPLARDANGVPTGLKDAAIPANLTSLPARGVVIRAYQQLEQTKPDGTKILVWTIARSGVTDALGAYVLSVPKDRPTMVEVISSFTGGNSSQINLVAEPGGINSTTGALDRLRYALRKAADGTSPAGNNAPSWTVTADAVVDFSVGLNDVWWLVDPAFNLASSEAPLTNQAVLETSISGRTTGLGSGSRVLGIGDTIATFVTAYGAATPGTTLDLHYWPGHSEPRGSYIEYDRSLFPQAYDTSTGNFHYFGSIRGADVNDDAWDEGVILPMLGRNFLYGTNLGRTFSIPFNPLLPASSAQADLIPDMARIEGLADAMAANLLKSPYLADTQGTGLAAPVLDIRDISGLPPSQLTPYSAPAIRAFAWEIILKANSLPSPGTSADWATINPLVIPRFFRAPVSPTKAATDTTAARDLEPLSIYNQFDRLKEVKSASDPVDLSAIFTDAALTTLAAPFGITWPRPTTAPYAAFVSDWGTDPTTAFPPVTLSMAKAIQVNGSYPNLSQGEIFYTGFSLNADKRCTLAATISPALGAGAKIEVDMPGTLRTFSFTGSGGSTEVIVIPVANTAPYYHPLRLRLKSPATLQPDVVVTLALVPAP
;
A
#
# COMPACT_ATOMS: atom_id res chain seq x y z
N MET A 1 -10.83 25.01 36.49
CA MET A 1 -9.51 24.38 36.68
C MET A 1 -9.65 22.88 36.45
N PRO A 2 -9.18 22.32 35.33
CA PRO A 2 -9.20 20.88 35.12
C PRO A 2 -7.83 20.25 35.41
N LEU A 3 -7.86 19.15 36.15
CA LEU A 3 -6.72 18.29 36.50
C LEU A 3 -6.09 17.63 35.27
N SER A 4 -4.78 17.41 35.36
CA SER A 4 -3.87 17.01 34.29
C SER A 4 -3.98 15.53 33.88
N ARG A 5 -3.82 15.29 32.56
CA ARG A 5 -3.84 13.97 31.87
C ARG A 5 -2.77 12.95 32.34
N ALA A 6 -1.86 13.33 33.24
CA ALA A 6 -0.82 12.44 33.75
C ALA A 6 -1.34 11.36 34.74
N PHE A 7 -2.53 11.54 35.32
CA PHE A 7 -3.10 10.61 36.30
C PHE A 7 -3.93 9.45 35.69
N LEU A 8 -4.30 9.55 34.41
CA LEU A 8 -5.12 8.51 33.73
C LEU A 8 -4.29 7.40 33.08
N GLN A 9 -3.02 7.65 32.73
CA GLN A 9 -2.12 6.60 32.22
C GLN A 9 -1.58 5.70 33.33
N THR A 10 -1.40 6.22 34.54
CA THR A 10 -1.00 5.45 35.73
C THR A 10 -2.15 4.62 36.31
N LEU A 11 -3.41 5.09 36.25
CA LEU A 11 -4.56 4.26 36.62
C LEU A 11 -4.84 3.12 35.61
N GLY A 12 -4.58 3.34 34.31
CA GLY A 12 -4.70 2.28 33.29
C GLY A 12 -3.72 1.13 33.51
N ALA A 13 -2.49 1.42 33.94
CA ALA A 13 -1.48 0.40 34.26
C ALA A 13 -1.79 -0.35 35.57
N ILE A 14 -2.37 0.33 36.58
CA ILE A 14 -2.71 -0.30 37.87
C ILE A 14 -4.00 -1.15 37.77
N VAL A 15 -4.97 -0.78 36.93
CA VAL A 15 -6.19 -1.58 36.72
C VAL A 15 -5.93 -2.84 35.88
N LEU A 16 -4.98 -2.80 34.92
CA LEU A 16 -4.54 -3.99 34.18
C LEU A 16 -3.72 -4.95 35.05
N LEU A 17 -2.93 -4.44 36.00
CA LEU A 17 -2.22 -5.27 36.99
C LEU A 17 -3.17 -5.86 38.06
N ALA A 18 -4.27 -5.15 38.39
CA ALA A 18 -5.27 -5.61 39.36
C ALA A 18 -6.26 -6.63 38.77
N MET A 19 -6.61 -6.56 37.48
CA MET A 19 -7.45 -7.58 36.82
C MET A 19 -6.73 -8.92 36.63
N ALA A 20 -5.39 -8.96 36.69
CA ALA A 20 -4.64 -10.21 36.74
C ALA A 20 -4.64 -10.89 38.12
N LEU A 21 -4.98 -10.17 39.21
CA LEU A 21 -4.98 -10.70 40.59
C LEU A 21 -6.38 -10.99 41.15
N ALA A 22 -7.47 -10.56 40.50
CA ALA A 22 -8.83 -10.64 41.04
C ALA A 22 -9.74 -11.74 40.45
N CYS A 23 -9.18 -12.77 39.82
CA CYS A 23 -9.91 -13.99 39.42
C CYS A 23 -9.51 -15.19 40.31
N LYS A 24 -9.66 -15.08 41.62
CA LYS A 24 -9.72 -16.25 42.54
C LYS A 24 -11.17 -16.54 42.90
N GLY A 25 -11.92 -17.06 41.93
CA GLY A 25 -13.17 -17.77 42.17
C GLY A 25 -12.88 -19.23 42.48
N LYS A 26 -13.23 -19.70 43.68
CA LYS A 26 -13.16 -21.13 44.05
C LYS A 26 -14.13 -21.93 43.17
N SER A 27 -13.62 -22.67 42.19
CA SER A 27 -14.32 -23.80 41.58
C SER A 27 -13.50 -25.08 41.77
N LYS A 28 -14.12 -26.10 42.34
CA LYS A 28 -13.54 -27.41 42.62
C LYS A 28 -13.16 -28.13 41.32
N GLY A 29 -11.89 -28.51 41.21
CA GLY A 29 -11.38 -29.71 40.51
C GLY A 29 -11.57 -29.81 38.99
N SER A 30 -10.56 -29.40 38.22
CA SER A 30 -9.99 -30.18 37.10
C SER A 30 -8.74 -29.47 36.55
N SER A 31 -7.68 -30.25 36.29
CA SER A 31 -6.37 -29.94 35.68
C SER A 31 -5.64 -28.66 36.12
N SER A 32 -4.61 -28.83 36.96
CA SER A 32 -3.58 -27.82 37.20
C SER A 32 -2.83 -27.51 35.90
N THR A 33 -3.14 -26.40 35.26
CA THR A 33 -2.24 -25.76 34.30
C THR A 33 -1.05 -25.24 35.10
N THR A 34 0.08 -25.95 35.03
CA THR A 34 1.37 -25.45 35.51
C THR A 34 1.65 -24.16 34.74
N VAL A 35 1.48 -23.00 35.39
CA VAL A 35 1.92 -21.72 34.81
C VAL A 35 3.43 -21.84 34.65
N THR A 36 3.90 -21.97 33.41
CA THR A 36 5.34 -22.00 33.16
C THR A 36 5.87 -20.62 33.53
N PRO A 37 6.82 -20.51 34.48
CA PRO A 37 7.37 -19.22 34.86
C PRO A 37 7.93 -18.54 33.61
N SER A 38 7.66 -17.24 33.46
CA SER A 38 8.09 -16.44 32.32
C SER A 38 8.95 -15.27 32.78
N VAL A 39 9.79 -14.79 31.88
CA VAL A 39 10.69 -13.64 32.05
C VAL A 39 10.50 -12.69 30.86
N SER A 40 10.79 -11.42 31.10
CA SER A 40 10.70 -10.37 30.10
C SER A 40 12.06 -10.13 29.46
N ILE A 41 12.10 -10.19 28.13
CA ILE A 41 13.23 -9.71 27.33
C ILE A 41 12.81 -8.38 26.72
N SER A 42 13.51 -7.31 27.07
CA SER A 42 13.26 -5.96 26.56
C SER A 42 14.48 -5.42 25.82
N GLY A 43 14.32 -4.33 25.08
CA GLY A 43 15.45 -3.69 24.41
C GLY A 43 15.01 -2.64 23.42
N THR A 44 15.98 -2.07 22.73
CA THR A 44 15.81 -1.06 21.69
C THR A 44 16.53 -1.46 20.41
N VAL A 45 15.97 -1.06 19.26
CA VAL A 45 16.62 -1.18 17.95
C VAL A 45 16.86 0.21 17.39
N THR A 46 18.12 0.53 17.09
CA THR A 46 18.53 1.83 16.53
C THR A 46 19.43 1.65 15.31
N TYR A 47 19.45 2.65 14.43
CA TYR A 47 20.25 2.63 13.21
C TYR A 47 20.84 4.00 12.88
N LYS A 48 21.95 4.02 12.12
CA LYS A 48 22.54 5.24 11.57
C LYS A 48 21.90 5.60 10.23
N ARG A 49 21.26 6.76 10.13
CA ARG A 49 20.71 7.28 8.87
C ARG A 49 21.63 8.35 8.27
N VAL A 50 21.79 8.28 6.95
CA VAL A 50 22.36 9.38 6.16
C VAL A 50 21.20 10.31 5.77
N PRO A 51 21.15 11.56 6.26
CA PRO A 51 20.06 12.45 5.94
C PRO A 51 20.17 12.98 4.52
N LEU A 52 19.02 13.35 3.95
CA LEU A 52 18.93 14.07 2.69
C LEU A 52 19.55 15.47 2.80
N ALA A 53 20.34 15.86 1.80
CA ALA A 53 20.83 17.21 1.59
C ALA A 53 19.85 18.00 0.70
N ARG A 54 19.68 19.28 1.03
CA ARG A 54 18.81 20.20 0.27
C ARG A 54 19.53 21.52 0.04
N ASP A 55 19.21 22.17 -1.08
CA ASP A 55 19.63 23.55 -1.34
C ASP A 55 18.82 24.57 -0.51
N ALA A 56 19.11 25.86 -0.69
CA ALA A 56 18.40 26.94 0.01
C ALA A 56 16.90 27.02 -0.32
N ASN A 57 16.49 26.51 -1.49
CA ASN A 57 15.10 26.46 -1.93
C ASN A 57 14.38 25.18 -1.46
N GLY A 58 15.07 24.32 -0.72
CA GLY A 58 14.53 23.05 -0.26
C GLY A 58 14.53 21.94 -1.31
N VAL A 59 15.20 22.14 -2.46
CA VAL A 59 15.36 21.14 -3.52
C VAL A 59 16.34 20.07 -3.06
N PRO A 60 16.01 18.77 -3.13
CA PRO A 60 16.95 17.69 -2.85
C PRO A 60 18.18 17.76 -3.74
N THR A 61 19.38 17.69 -3.16
CA THR A 61 20.66 17.75 -3.89
C THR A 61 21.49 16.48 -3.76
N GLY A 62 20.97 15.45 -3.10
CA GLY A 62 21.71 14.23 -2.77
C GLY A 62 21.58 13.86 -1.30
N LEU A 63 22.30 12.82 -0.87
CA LEU A 63 22.50 12.55 0.56
C LEU A 63 23.71 13.33 1.08
N LYS A 64 23.73 13.62 2.39
CA LYS A 64 24.95 14.15 3.02
C LYS A 64 26.09 13.13 2.94
N ASP A 65 27.33 13.62 2.93
CA ASP A 65 28.51 12.76 2.93
C ASP A 65 28.53 11.87 4.18
N ALA A 66 28.40 10.57 3.97
CA ALA A 66 28.35 9.54 5.01
C ALA A 66 29.73 9.24 5.63
N ALA A 67 30.83 9.67 5.00
CA ALA A 67 32.18 9.55 5.55
C ALA A 67 32.42 10.51 6.74
N ILE A 68 31.57 11.53 6.91
CA ILE A 68 31.66 12.51 8.00
C ILE A 68 30.72 12.06 9.14
N PRO A 69 31.23 11.61 10.30
CA PRO A 69 30.38 11.05 11.36
C PRO A 69 29.32 12.03 11.91
N ALA A 70 29.61 13.33 11.90
CA ALA A 70 28.68 14.38 12.34
C ALA A 70 27.45 14.52 11.43
N ASN A 71 27.51 14.02 10.20
CA ASN A 71 26.36 14.00 9.29
C ASN A 71 25.39 12.86 9.60
N LEU A 72 25.80 11.85 10.37
CA LEU A 72 24.98 10.67 10.66
C LEU A 72 24.03 10.92 11.83
N THR A 73 22.76 10.61 11.63
CA THR A 73 21.74 10.70 12.68
C THR A 73 21.40 9.32 13.20
N SER A 74 21.37 9.14 14.53
CA SER A 74 20.86 7.91 15.15
C SER A 74 19.33 7.99 15.24
N LEU A 75 18.64 7.01 14.66
CA LEU A 75 17.18 6.94 14.68
C LEU A 75 16.70 5.60 15.26
N PRO A 76 15.51 5.57 15.89
CA PRO A 76 14.88 4.32 16.29
C PRO A 76 14.36 3.57 15.06
N ALA A 77 14.51 2.24 15.05
CA ALA A 77 13.88 1.40 14.03
C ALA A 77 12.45 1.08 14.47
N ARG A 78 11.46 1.68 13.82
CA ARG A 78 10.03 1.58 14.21
C ARG A 78 9.31 0.49 13.44
N GLY A 79 8.43 -0.25 14.11
CA GLY A 79 7.57 -1.26 13.49
C GLY A 79 8.29 -2.48 12.91
N VAL A 80 9.59 -2.69 13.23
CA VAL A 80 10.34 -3.88 12.80
C VAL A 80 9.99 -5.07 13.68
N VAL A 81 9.88 -6.25 13.08
CA VAL A 81 9.53 -7.49 13.78
C VAL A 81 10.73 -7.99 14.60
N ILE A 82 10.44 -8.33 15.86
CA ILE A 82 11.37 -8.98 16.79
C ILE A 82 10.83 -10.37 17.12
N ARG A 83 11.69 -11.37 17.10
CA ARG A 83 11.36 -12.75 17.47
C ARG A 83 12.28 -13.24 18.57
N ALA A 84 11.71 -13.92 19.56
CA ALA A 84 12.46 -14.72 20.51
C ALA A 84 12.31 -16.19 20.14
N TYR A 85 13.43 -16.84 19.86
CA TYR A 85 13.52 -18.25 19.59
C TYR A 85 13.98 -18.99 20.84
N GLN A 86 13.38 -20.14 21.14
CA GLN A 86 13.81 -21.03 22.21
C GLN A 86 14.08 -22.43 21.70
N GLN A 87 15.14 -23.04 22.23
CA GLN A 87 15.40 -24.45 22.01
C GLN A 87 14.48 -25.31 22.89
N LEU A 88 13.75 -26.21 22.26
CA LEU A 88 12.88 -27.19 22.92
C LEU A 88 13.30 -28.59 22.53
N GLU A 89 13.28 -29.50 23.50
CA GLU A 89 13.44 -30.91 23.22
C GLU A 89 12.14 -31.46 22.63
N GLN A 90 12.23 -32.06 21.45
CA GLN A 90 11.16 -32.80 20.81
C GLN A 90 11.53 -34.28 20.70
N THR A 91 10.56 -35.15 20.99
CA THR A 91 10.69 -36.58 20.78
C THR A 91 10.17 -36.93 19.38
N LYS A 92 11.04 -37.48 18.53
CA LYS A 92 10.68 -38.00 17.21
C LYS A 92 9.80 -39.26 17.33
N PRO A 93 9.11 -39.67 16.24
CA PRO A 93 8.31 -40.89 16.23
C PRO A 93 9.09 -42.18 16.59
N ASP A 94 10.41 -42.17 16.38
CA ASP A 94 11.32 -43.26 16.75
C ASP A 94 11.77 -43.23 18.22
N GLY A 95 11.27 -42.28 19.02
CA GLY A 95 11.60 -42.10 20.43
C GLY A 95 12.89 -41.29 20.69
N THR A 96 13.63 -40.91 19.64
CA THR A 96 14.84 -40.09 19.80
C THR A 96 14.49 -38.64 20.13
N LYS A 97 15.32 -38.01 20.96
CA LYS A 97 15.14 -36.61 21.37
C LYS A 97 16.06 -35.71 20.57
N ILE A 98 15.50 -34.65 20.01
CA ILE A 98 16.25 -33.60 19.30
C ILE A 98 15.93 -32.23 19.88
N LEU A 99 16.89 -31.32 19.86
CA LEU A 99 16.63 -29.92 20.15
C LEU A 99 16.20 -29.23 18.86
N VAL A 100 15.02 -28.62 18.90
CA VAL A 100 14.48 -27.81 17.80
C VAL A 100 14.37 -26.36 18.23
N TRP A 101 14.57 -25.46 17.28
CA TRP A 101 14.26 -24.05 17.47
C TRP A 101 12.78 -23.81 17.27
N THR A 102 12.16 -23.12 18.21
CA THR A 102 10.76 -22.71 18.13
C THR A 102 10.64 -21.22 18.37
N ILE A 103 9.72 -20.55 17.67
CA ILE A 103 9.37 -19.16 17.95
C ILE A 103 8.56 -19.14 19.24
N ALA A 104 9.18 -18.71 20.34
CA ALA A 104 8.51 -18.61 21.64
C ALA A 104 7.62 -17.37 21.72
N ARG A 105 8.07 -16.26 21.11
CA ARG A 105 7.30 -15.01 21.05
C ARG A 105 7.73 -14.17 19.87
N SER A 106 6.81 -13.40 19.32
CA SER A 106 7.09 -12.32 18.38
C SER A 106 6.47 -11.01 18.87
N GLY A 107 7.03 -9.89 18.41
CA GLY A 107 6.54 -8.54 18.67
C GLY A 107 7.04 -7.59 17.59
N VAL A 108 6.70 -6.32 17.73
CA VAL A 108 7.17 -5.24 16.87
C VAL A 108 7.71 -4.11 17.73
N THR A 109 8.71 -3.39 17.22
CA THR A 109 9.21 -2.20 17.91
C THR A 109 8.20 -1.05 17.86
N ASP A 110 8.16 -0.24 18.92
CA ASP A 110 7.32 0.93 19.01
C ASP A 110 7.94 2.18 18.33
N ALA A 111 7.34 3.36 18.55
CA ALA A 111 7.80 4.63 17.99
C ALA A 111 9.20 5.06 18.48
N LEU A 112 9.67 4.51 19.61
CA LEU A 112 11.00 4.73 20.18
C LEU A 112 11.97 3.60 19.79
N GLY A 113 11.54 2.65 18.96
CA GLY A 113 12.33 1.48 18.61
C GLY A 113 12.40 0.45 19.74
N ALA A 114 11.60 0.61 20.80
CA ALA A 114 11.62 -0.26 21.96
C ALA A 114 10.71 -1.48 21.76
N TYR A 115 11.07 -2.60 22.39
CA TYR A 115 10.25 -3.82 22.38
C TYR A 115 10.31 -4.52 23.74
N VAL A 116 9.28 -5.35 24.01
CA VAL A 116 9.22 -6.24 25.16
C VAL A 116 8.59 -7.57 24.74
N LEU A 117 9.25 -8.68 25.04
CA LEU A 117 8.80 -10.05 24.76
C LEU A 117 8.75 -10.84 26.07
N SER A 118 7.64 -11.52 26.33
CA SER A 118 7.53 -12.47 27.45
C SER A 118 7.82 -13.88 26.94
N VAL A 119 8.81 -14.54 27.53
CA VAL A 119 9.23 -15.90 27.15
C VAL A 119 9.31 -16.83 28.37
N PRO A 120 9.13 -18.15 28.21
CA PRO A 120 9.36 -19.11 29.27
C PRO A 120 10.78 -19.04 29.85
N LYS A 121 10.91 -19.14 31.17
CA LYS A 121 12.18 -19.14 31.90
C LYS A 121 12.95 -20.46 31.68
N ASP A 122 14.27 -20.41 31.92
CA ASP A 122 15.19 -21.55 32.01
C ASP A 122 15.35 -22.32 30.68
N ARG A 123 15.25 -21.60 29.55
CA ARG A 123 15.46 -22.13 28.20
C ARG A 123 16.51 -21.33 27.44
N PRO A 124 17.38 -22.00 26.65
CA PRO A 124 18.28 -21.31 25.73
C PRO A 124 17.47 -20.46 24.77
N THR A 125 17.74 -19.15 24.80
CA THR A 125 16.95 -18.15 24.08
C THR A 125 17.85 -17.30 23.18
N MET A 126 17.40 -17.09 21.95
CA MET A 126 17.98 -16.18 20.96
C MET A 126 16.95 -15.09 20.64
N VAL A 127 17.41 -13.85 20.49
CA VAL A 127 16.60 -12.73 20.04
C VAL A 127 17.02 -12.35 18.63
N GLU A 128 16.05 -12.19 17.74
CA GLU A 128 16.24 -11.86 16.34
C GLU A 128 15.45 -10.60 15.96
N VAL A 129 16.13 -9.64 15.34
CA VAL A 129 15.49 -8.59 14.54
C VAL A 129 15.46 -9.10 13.12
N ILE A 130 14.29 -9.19 12.50
CA ILE A 130 14.14 -9.64 11.11
C ILE A 130 13.60 -8.51 10.24
N SER A 131 14.01 -8.44 8.98
CA SER A 131 13.60 -7.42 8.01
C SER A 131 12.15 -7.60 7.53
N SER A 132 11.24 -7.72 8.48
CA SER A 132 9.79 -7.67 8.31
C SER A 132 9.29 -6.46 9.10
N PHE A 133 8.48 -5.64 8.45
CA PHE A 133 7.98 -4.39 9.00
C PHE A 133 6.45 -4.39 9.00
N THR A 134 5.87 -3.73 10.00
CA THR A 134 4.42 -3.53 10.06
C THR A 134 3.98 -2.69 8.86
N GLY A 135 3.22 -3.30 7.94
CA GLY A 135 2.63 -2.61 6.79
C GLY A 135 1.30 -1.92 7.10
N GLY A 136 0.85 -1.94 8.35
CA GLY A 136 -0.49 -1.47 8.77
C GLY A 136 -1.59 -2.50 8.51
N ASN A 137 -2.74 -2.37 9.17
CA ASN A 137 -3.90 -3.27 9.04
C ASN A 137 -3.56 -4.77 9.11
N SER A 138 -2.69 -5.16 10.06
CA SER A 138 -2.19 -6.53 10.24
C SER A 138 -1.42 -7.14 9.05
N SER A 139 -1.13 -6.36 8.00
CA SER A 139 -0.30 -6.78 6.87
C SER A 139 1.18 -6.47 7.16
N GLN A 140 2.07 -7.19 6.48
CA GLN A 140 3.52 -7.01 6.60
C GLN A 140 4.14 -6.52 5.29
N ILE A 141 5.23 -5.78 5.42
CA ILE A 141 6.16 -5.54 4.31
C ILE A 141 7.47 -6.23 4.68
N ASN A 142 7.89 -7.20 3.87
CA ASN A 142 9.14 -7.91 4.07
C ASN A 142 10.19 -7.37 3.11
N LEU A 143 11.39 -7.09 3.61
CA LEU A 143 12.55 -6.85 2.78
C LEU A 143 13.25 -8.18 2.54
N VAL A 144 13.21 -8.67 1.30
CA VAL A 144 13.79 -9.95 0.92
C VAL A 144 15.16 -9.76 0.28
N ALA A 145 16.08 -10.64 0.63
CA ALA A 145 17.47 -10.70 0.21
C ALA A 145 17.71 -11.89 -0.73
N GLU A 146 16.68 -12.25 -1.49
CA GLU A 146 16.67 -13.45 -2.32
C GLU A 146 17.61 -13.28 -3.52
N PRO A 147 18.67 -14.10 -3.71
CA PRO A 147 19.65 -13.88 -4.78
C PRO A 147 19.07 -13.94 -6.20
N GLY A 148 17.97 -14.69 -6.40
CA GLY A 148 17.23 -14.70 -7.67
C GLY A 148 16.39 -13.45 -7.94
N GLY A 149 16.45 -12.46 -7.04
CA GLY A 149 15.68 -11.23 -7.11
C GLY A 149 14.17 -11.45 -7.07
N ILE A 150 13.43 -10.51 -7.64
CA ILE A 150 11.96 -10.59 -7.71
C ILE A 150 11.48 -11.82 -8.49
N ASN A 151 12.25 -12.25 -9.49
CA ASN A 151 11.96 -13.36 -10.40
C ASN A 151 12.35 -14.74 -9.83
N SER A 152 12.82 -14.80 -8.57
CA SER A 152 13.18 -16.07 -7.94
C SER A 152 12.01 -17.05 -7.94
N THR A 153 12.32 -18.33 -8.19
CA THR A 153 11.37 -19.45 -8.13
C THR A 153 11.07 -19.88 -6.70
N THR A 154 11.79 -19.35 -5.71
CA THR A 154 11.54 -19.61 -4.28
C THR A 154 10.17 -19.06 -3.88
N GLY A 155 9.38 -19.90 -3.19
CA GLY A 155 8.07 -19.54 -2.67
C GLY A 155 8.14 -18.36 -1.70
N ALA A 156 7.10 -17.52 -1.67
CA ALA A 156 7.12 -16.27 -0.89
C ALA A 156 7.46 -16.44 0.59
N LEU A 157 7.07 -17.58 1.20
CA LEU A 157 7.36 -17.90 2.60
C LEU A 157 8.84 -18.22 2.87
N ASP A 158 9.53 -18.80 1.89
CA ASP A 158 10.89 -19.32 2.05
C ASP A 158 11.95 -18.34 1.52
N ARG A 159 11.52 -17.19 0.98
CA ARG A 159 12.43 -16.15 0.47
C ARG A 159 13.27 -15.58 1.60
N LEU A 160 14.58 -15.59 1.39
CA LEU A 160 15.55 -15.15 2.39
C LEU A 160 15.32 -13.70 2.82
N ARG A 161 15.50 -13.43 4.11
CA ARG A 161 15.37 -12.09 4.72
C ARG A 161 16.63 -11.74 5.51
N TYR A 162 16.83 -10.45 5.75
CA TYR A 162 17.92 -9.97 6.59
C TYR A 162 17.54 -10.14 8.06
N ALA A 163 18.47 -10.66 8.88
CA ALA A 163 18.32 -10.74 10.32
C ALA A 163 19.58 -10.32 11.10
N LEU A 164 19.35 -9.75 12.29
CA LEU A 164 20.34 -9.55 13.33
C LEU A 164 19.98 -10.44 14.51
N ARG A 165 20.97 -11.16 15.05
CA ARG A 165 20.76 -12.13 16.13
C ARG A 165 21.63 -11.79 17.32
N LYS A 166 21.11 -11.97 18.52
CA LYS A 166 21.84 -11.91 19.79
C LYS A 166 21.33 -13.00 20.72
N ALA A 167 22.19 -13.48 21.61
CA ALA A 167 21.74 -14.31 22.72
C ALA A 167 20.96 -13.44 23.73
N ALA A 168 20.19 -14.07 24.63
CA ALA A 168 19.39 -13.35 25.63
C ALA A 168 20.20 -12.51 26.63
N ASP A 169 21.52 -12.71 26.73
CA ASP A 169 22.45 -11.88 27.51
C ASP A 169 22.99 -10.66 26.72
N GLY A 170 22.55 -10.48 25.46
CA GLY A 170 22.98 -9.39 24.59
C GLY A 170 24.26 -9.66 23.78
N THR A 171 24.88 -10.84 23.94
CA THR A 171 26.10 -11.19 23.20
C THR A 171 25.80 -11.41 21.71
N SER A 172 26.71 -10.91 20.87
CA SER A 172 26.58 -10.98 19.41
C SER A 172 27.25 -12.24 18.84
N PRO A 173 26.78 -12.74 17.69
CA PRO A 173 27.29 -13.95 17.07
C PRO A 173 28.69 -13.76 16.48
N ALA A 174 29.74 -14.21 17.17
CA ALA A 174 31.09 -14.31 16.61
C ALA A 174 31.20 -15.50 15.63
N GLY A 175 30.52 -15.42 14.50
CA GLY A 175 30.41 -16.51 13.51
C GLY A 175 29.44 -17.64 13.90
N ASN A 176 28.80 -17.57 15.07
CA ASN A 176 27.74 -18.48 15.48
C ASN A 176 26.39 -17.98 14.96
N ASN A 177 25.78 -18.63 13.97
CA ASN A 177 24.53 -18.16 13.39
C ASN A 177 23.29 -18.32 14.29
N ALA A 178 23.39 -19.03 15.42
CA ALA A 178 22.30 -19.22 16.39
C ALA A 178 22.78 -18.99 17.84
N PRO A 179 23.17 -17.75 18.21
CA PRO A 179 23.66 -17.44 19.55
C PRO A 179 22.54 -17.63 20.58
N SER A 180 22.83 -18.32 21.68
CA SER A 180 21.82 -18.63 22.69
C SER A 180 22.35 -18.47 24.10
N TRP A 181 21.47 -18.05 25.01
CA TRP A 181 21.75 -17.98 26.44
C TRP A 181 20.52 -18.45 27.24
N THR A 182 20.73 -19.21 28.31
CA THR A 182 19.64 -19.66 29.17
C THR A 182 19.14 -18.50 30.01
N VAL A 183 17.95 -18.00 29.68
CA VAL A 183 17.35 -16.84 30.36
C VAL A 183 16.70 -17.25 31.68
N THR A 184 17.21 -16.74 32.81
CA THR A 184 16.74 -17.11 34.16
C THR A 184 16.07 -15.94 34.91
N ALA A 185 16.20 -14.72 34.39
CA ALA A 185 15.62 -13.49 34.89
C ALA A 185 15.33 -12.53 33.71
N ASP A 186 14.68 -11.40 33.98
CA ASP A 186 14.47 -10.37 32.97
C ASP A 186 15.80 -9.92 32.35
N ALA A 187 15.79 -9.66 31.05
CA ALA A 187 16.99 -9.33 30.27
C ALA A 187 16.77 -8.13 29.36
N VAL A 188 17.87 -7.43 29.06
CA VAL A 188 17.90 -6.30 28.12
C VAL A 188 18.82 -6.65 26.96
N VAL A 189 18.29 -6.58 25.74
CA VAL A 189 19.01 -6.92 24.50
C VAL A 189 18.84 -5.77 23.52
N ASP A 190 19.86 -4.91 23.41
CA ASP A 190 19.81 -3.78 22.47
C ASP A 190 20.48 -4.11 21.14
N PHE A 191 19.96 -3.54 20.05
CA PHE A 191 20.54 -3.58 18.70
C PHE A 191 20.87 -2.16 18.25
N SER A 192 22.11 -1.96 17.79
CA SER A 192 22.57 -0.71 17.19
C SER A 192 23.24 -1.06 15.87
N VAL A 193 22.72 -0.52 14.77
CA VAL A 193 23.14 -0.86 13.41
C VAL A 193 23.87 0.31 12.75
N GLY A 194 25.15 0.09 12.47
CA GLY A 194 26.01 0.97 11.68
C GLY A 194 25.71 0.90 10.18
N LEU A 195 26.35 1.80 9.41
CA LEU A 195 26.10 1.93 7.96
C LEU A 195 26.40 0.65 7.17
N ASN A 196 27.42 -0.11 7.58
CA ASN A 196 27.95 -1.26 6.83
C ASN A 196 27.95 -2.55 7.67
N ASP A 197 27.16 -2.60 8.75
CA ASP A 197 27.04 -3.80 9.57
C ASP A 197 26.50 -4.97 8.73
N VAL A 198 27.04 -6.16 8.96
CA VAL A 198 26.71 -7.36 8.20
C VAL A 198 25.47 -8.02 8.77
N TRP A 199 24.54 -8.37 7.90
CA TRP A 199 23.33 -9.11 8.24
C TRP A 199 23.46 -10.61 7.99
N TRP A 200 22.72 -11.40 8.76
CA TRP A 200 22.43 -12.80 8.43
C TRP A 200 21.32 -12.85 7.40
N LEU A 201 21.43 -13.77 6.45
CA LEU A 201 20.35 -14.14 5.55
C LEU A 201 19.69 -15.40 6.09
N VAL A 202 18.39 -15.30 6.35
CA VAL A 202 17.63 -16.33 7.06
C VAL A 202 16.41 -16.70 6.25
N ASP A 203 16.08 -17.98 6.25
CA ASP A 203 14.75 -18.42 5.86
C ASP A 203 13.79 -18.12 7.04
N PRO A 204 12.78 -17.26 6.85
CA PRO A 204 11.87 -16.85 7.91
C PRO A 204 10.78 -17.90 8.20
N ALA A 205 10.68 -18.96 7.41
CA ALA A 205 9.63 -19.95 7.46
C ALA A 205 9.64 -20.73 8.78
N PHE A 206 8.43 -21.03 9.25
CA PHE A 206 8.22 -21.83 10.44
C PHE A 206 6.89 -22.59 10.32
N ASN A 207 6.80 -23.71 11.01
CA ASN A 207 5.58 -24.49 11.08
C ASN A 207 4.55 -23.76 11.95
N LEU A 208 3.41 -23.36 11.36
CA LEU A 208 2.38 -22.63 12.10
C LEU A 208 1.77 -23.43 13.27
N ALA A 209 1.71 -24.76 13.19
CA ALA A 209 1.10 -25.60 14.22
C ALA A 209 2.04 -25.84 15.41
N SER A 210 3.34 -26.04 15.17
CA SER A 210 4.34 -26.32 16.21
C SER A 210 5.22 -25.11 16.58
N SER A 211 5.12 -24.01 15.84
CA SER A 211 6.04 -22.86 15.89
C SER A 211 7.51 -23.21 15.62
N GLU A 212 7.77 -24.39 15.07
CA GLU A 212 9.13 -24.87 14.79
C GLU A 212 9.74 -24.13 13.60
N ALA A 213 10.96 -23.65 13.77
CA ALA A 213 11.75 -22.94 12.76
C ALA A 213 12.98 -23.79 12.37
N PRO A 214 12.80 -24.81 11.51
CA PRO A 214 13.79 -25.85 11.27
C PRO A 214 15.09 -25.33 10.62
N LEU A 215 15.02 -24.19 9.93
CA LEU A 215 16.13 -23.62 9.17
C LEU A 215 16.91 -22.56 9.94
N THR A 216 16.62 -22.37 11.24
CA THR A 216 17.31 -21.38 12.10
C THR A 216 18.83 -21.50 12.03
N ASN A 217 19.35 -22.73 12.01
CA ASN A 217 20.80 -23.00 11.98
C ASN A 217 21.43 -22.95 10.58
N GLN A 218 20.68 -22.61 9.53
CA GLN A 218 21.17 -22.54 8.14
C GLN A 218 21.49 -21.12 7.67
N ALA A 219 21.36 -20.13 8.57
CA ALA A 219 21.62 -18.75 8.23
C ALA A 219 23.09 -18.52 7.82
N VAL A 220 23.28 -17.71 6.79
CA VAL A 220 24.59 -17.34 6.25
C VAL A 220 24.79 -15.83 6.29
N LEU A 221 26.03 -15.36 6.40
CA LEU A 221 26.27 -13.92 6.31
C LEU A 221 26.01 -13.44 4.88
N GLU A 222 25.35 -12.29 4.72
CA GLU A 222 25.06 -11.73 3.39
C GLU A 222 26.34 -11.55 2.56
N THR A 223 27.47 -11.18 3.18
CA THR A 223 28.77 -11.00 2.52
C THR A 223 29.44 -12.32 2.10
N SER A 224 28.87 -13.48 2.44
CA SER A 224 29.36 -14.79 2.00
C SER A 224 28.75 -15.23 0.66
N ILE A 225 27.73 -14.52 0.17
CA ILE A 225 27.09 -14.79 -1.12
C ILE A 225 27.86 -14.09 -2.24
N SER A 226 27.93 -14.75 -3.41
CA SER A 226 28.54 -14.17 -4.61
C SER A 226 27.91 -12.82 -4.98
N GLY A 227 28.72 -11.87 -5.45
CA GLY A 227 28.27 -10.52 -5.81
C GLY A 227 28.25 -9.52 -4.65
N ARG A 228 28.79 -9.88 -3.48
CA ARG A 228 28.91 -8.98 -2.32
C ARG A 228 30.36 -8.61 -2.05
N THR A 229 30.61 -7.32 -1.84
CA THR A 229 31.93 -6.83 -1.46
C THR A 229 32.17 -7.09 0.03
N THR A 230 33.22 -7.84 0.33
CA THR A 230 33.66 -8.10 1.71
C THR A 230 33.88 -6.78 2.46
N GLY A 231 33.22 -6.60 3.61
CA GLY A 231 33.33 -5.39 4.43
C GLY A 231 32.29 -4.29 4.14
N LEU A 232 31.40 -4.49 3.16
CA LEU A 232 30.28 -3.59 2.88
C LEU A 232 28.95 -4.32 3.12
N GLY A 233 28.59 -4.48 4.40
CA GLY A 233 27.26 -4.99 4.77
C GLY A 233 26.14 -4.06 4.33
N SER A 234 24.92 -4.59 4.23
CA SER A 234 23.73 -3.79 3.93
C SER A 234 23.46 -2.78 5.04
N GLY A 235 23.87 -3.12 6.28
CA GLY A 235 23.89 -2.25 7.43
C GLY A 235 22.56 -1.55 7.66
N SER A 236 22.63 -0.26 7.93
CA SER A 236 21.48 0.52 8.37
C SER A 236 20.45 0.80 7.27
N ARG A 237 20.74 0.47 6.01
CA ARG A 237 19.83 0.65 4.86
C ARG A 237 18.54 -0.14 5.01
N VAL A 238 18.65 -1.40 5.47
CA VAL A 238 17.51 -2.29 5.75
C VAL A 238 16.51 -1.62 6.71
N LEU A 239 17.03 -1.05 7.81
CA LEU A 239 16.20 -0.36 8.81
C LEU A 239 15.75 1.03 8.33
N GLY A 240 16.54 1.69 7.48
CA GLY A 240 16.16 2.96 6.84
C GLY A 240 14.94 2.83 5.94
N ILE A 241 14.85 1.77 5.14
CA ILE A 241 13.66 1.42 4.35
C ILE A 241 12.47 1.16 5.27
N GLY A 242 12.67 0.35 6.31
CA GLY A 242 11.66 0.05 7.33
C GLY A 242 11.11 1.28 8.03
N ASP A 243 11.97 2.25 8.33
CA ASP A 243 11.59 3.50 8.97
C ASP A 243 10.77 4.40 8.05
N THR A 244 11.08 4.43 6.75
CA THR A 244 10.24 5.09 5.73
C THR A 244 8.84 4.47 5.68
N ILE A 245 8.75 3.13 5.74
CA ILE A 245 7.47 2.41 5.84
C ILE A 245 6.72 2.83 7.11
N ALA A 246 7.37 2.85 8.27
CA ALA A 246 6.74 3.24 9.53
C ALA A 246 6.25 4.70 9.53
N THR A 247 7.01 5.62 8.93
CA THR A 247 6.58 7.01 8.71
C THR A 247 5.28 7.07 7.92
N PHE A 248 5.20 6.33 6.81
CA PHE A 248 3.99 6.28 5.99
C PHE A 248 2.80 5.69 6.76
N VAL A 249 3.01 4.56 7.44
CA VAL A 249 1.96 3.86 8.21
C VAL A 249 1.38 4.75 9.29
N THR A 250 2.23 5.52 9.98
CA THR A 250 1.81 6.45 11.04
C THR A 250 0.83 7.51 10.53
N ALA A 251 1.03 8.01 9.31
CA ALA A 251 0.18 9.06 8.75
C ALA A 251 -1.08 8.51 8.06
N TYR A 252 -0.92 7.47 7.24
CA TYR A 252 -1.97 7.03 6.32
C TYR A 252 -2.59 5.68 6.65
N GLY A 253 -1.93 4.83 7.43
CA GLY A 253 -2.41 3.50 7.79
C GLY A 253 -1.71 2.40 6.99
N ALA A 254 -2.41 1.70 6.10
CA ALA A 254 -1.80 0.58 5.36
C ALA A 254 -0.83 1.05 4.27
N ALA A 255 0.41 0.56 4.27
CA ALA A 255 1.42 0.80 3.24
C ALA A 255 1.49 -0.33 2.19
N THR A 256 0.52 -1.25 2.22
CA THR A 256 0.47 -2.42 1.34
C THR A 256 -0.69 -2.32 0.35
N PRO A 257 -0.61 -3.00 -0.81
CA PRO A 257 -1.71 -3.09 -1.78
C PRO A 257 -2.84 -4.03 -1.33
N GLY A 258 -3.04 -4.24 -0.02
CA GLY A 258 -4.15 -5.01 0.55
C GLY A 258 -3.79 -6.39 1.14
N THR A 259 -2.52 -6.77 1.13
CA THR A 259 -1.99 -8.02 1.72
C THR A 259 -0.49 -7.85 1.99
N THR A 260 0.24 -8.92 2.31
CA THR A 260 1.70 -8.91 2.47
C THR A 260 2.40 -8.46 1.19
N LEU A 261 3.44 -7.63 1.34
CA LEU A 261 4.28 -7.16 0.25
C LEU A 261 5.74 -7.55 0.51
N ASP A 262 6.36 -8.23 -0.44
CA ASP A 262 7.77 -8.60 -0.41
C ASP A 262 8.57 -7.70 -1.36
N LEU A 263 9.44 -6.88 -0.78
CA LEU A 263 10.33 -5.98 -1.50
C LEU A 263 11.72 -6.58 -1.60
N HIS A 264 12.16 -6.92 -2.82
CA HIS A 264 13.53 -7.33 -3.05
C HIS A 264 14.46 -6.12 -2.93
N TYR A 265 15.45 -6.23 -2.06
CA TYR A 265 16.52 -5.25 -1.94
C TYR A 265 17.84 -5.96 -1.75
N TRP A 266 18.81 -5.65 -2.61
CA TRP A 266 20.15 -6.20 -2.57
C TRP A 266 21.18 -5.16 -2.99
N PRO A 267 22.01 -4.65 -2.06
CA PRO A 267 23.08 -3.72 -2.41
C PRO A 267 24.05 -4.31 -3.44
N GLY A 268 24.46 -3.50 -4.41
CA GLY A 268 25.20 -3.87 -5.62
C GLY A 268 24.32 -4.37 -6.77
N HIS A 269 23.03 -4.62 -6.56
CA HIS A 269 22.13 -5.15 -7.59
C HIS A 269 21.10 -4.10 -8.02
N SER A 270 21.05 -3.82 -9.32
CA SER A 270 20.05 -2.95 -9.92
C SER A 270 19.03 -3.78 -10.67
N GLU A 271 17.77 -3.74 -10.23
CA GLU A 271 16.67 -4.16 -11.10
C GLU A 271 16.58 -3.23 -12.31
N PRO A 272 16.35 -3.74 -13.54
CA PRO A 272 16.29 -2.92 -14.75
C PRO A 272 15.22 -1.82 -14.73
N ARG A 273 14.13 -2.05 -13.99
CA ARG A 273 12.99 -1.12 -13.84
C ARG A 273 13.17 -0.13 -12.68
N GLY A 274 14.29 -0.18 -11.96
CA GLY A 274 14.52 0.63 -10.74
C GLY A 274 13.69 0.13 -9.56
N SER A 275 13.26 1.06 -8.69
CA SER A 275 12.35 0.76 -7.58
C SER A 275 10.89 0.75 -8.05
N TYR A 276 10.17 -0.36 -7.86
CA TYR A 276 8.77 -0.52 -8.30
C TYR A 276 8.06 -1.66 -7.57
N ILE A 277 6.72 -1.69 -7.66
CA ILE A 277 5.89 -2.84 -7.26
C ILE A 277 5.25 -3.43 -8.50
N GLU A 278 5.24 -4.76 -8.61
CA GLU A 278 4.44 -5.42 -9.63
C GLU A 278 3.08 -5.82 -9.07
N TYR A 279 2.03 -5.24 -9.63
CA TYR A 279 0.66 -5.51 -9.23
C TYR A 279 0.06 -6.67 -10.01
N ASP A 280 0.60 -7.02 -11.18
CA ASP A 280 0.18 -8.18 -11.95
C ASP A 280 0.68 -9.49 -11.31
N ARG A 281 -0.19 -10.09 -10.49
CA ARG A 281 0.07 -11.36 -9.81
C ARG A 281 0.23 -12.55 -10.74
N SER A 282 -0.24 -12.46 -12.00
CA SER A 282 -0.09 -13.58 -12.95
C SER A 282 1.36 -13.83 -13.34
N LEU A 283 2.22 -12.82 -13.16
CA LEU A 283 3.65 -12.92 -13.42
C LEU A 283 4.41 -13.71 -12.33
N PHE A 284 3.81 -13.94 -11.15
CA PHE A 284 4.48 -14.61 -10.03
C PHE A 284 3.60 -15.71 -9.40
N PRO A 285 3.55 -16.92 -9.98
CA PRO A 285 2.87 -18.06 -9.37
C PRO A 285 3.35 -18.38 -7.94
N GLN A 286 4.63 -18.13 -7.65
CA GLN A 286 5.29 -18.29 -6.35
C GLN A 286 4.83 -17.29 -5.27
N ALA A 287 3.98 -16.32 -5.64
CA ALA A 287 3.37 -15.38 -4.71
C ALA A 287 2.35 -16.04 -3.77
N TYR A 288 1.84 -17.23 -4.11
CA TYR A 288 0.82 -17.88 -3.29
C TYR A 288 1.38 -18.36 -1.95
N ASP A 289 0.89 -17.76 -0.87
CA ASP A 289 1.14 -18.19 0.50
C ASP A 289 0.06 -19.22 0.90
N THR A 290 0.47 -20.48 0.93
CA THR A 290 -0.38 -21.62 1.31
C THR A 290 -0.83 -21.55 2.77
N SER A 291 -0.12 -20.83 3.62
CA SER A 291 -0.36 -20.74 5.05
C SER A 291 -1.48 -19.77 5.40
N THR A 292 -1.61 -18.68 4.63
CA THR A 292 -2.68 -17.68 4.79
C THR A 292 -3.76 -17.77 3.71
N GLY A 293 -3.54 -18.56 2.65
CA GLY A 293 -4.43 -18.66 1.50
C GLY A 293 -4.46 -17.39 0.64
N ASN A 294 -3.48 -16.50 0.80
CA ASN A 294 -3.40 -15.23 0.10
C ASN A 294 -2.19 -15.17 -0.83
N PHE A 295 -2.25 -14.31 -1.84
CA PHE A 295 -1.07 -14.00 -2.64
C PHE A 295 -0.32 -12.83 -2.01
N HIS A 296 1.01 -12.92 -1.97
CA HIS A 296 1.88 -11.78 -1.71
C HIS A 296 1.95 -10.89 -2.96
N TYR A 297 2.25 -9.61 -2.77
CA TYR A 297 2.76 -8.78 -3.86
C TYR A 297 4.27 -8.75 -3.81
N PHE A 298 4.87 -8.53 -4.98
CA PHE A 298 6.31 -8.42 -5.10
C PHE A 298 6.69 -7.04 -5.65
N GLY A 299 7.81 -6.53 -5.16
CA GLY A 299 8.43 -5.34 -5.70
C GLY A 299 9.94 -5.40 -5.53
N SER A 300 10.60 -4.33 -5.92
CA SER A 300 12.01 -4.14 -5.65
C SER A 300 12.31 -2.71 -5.26
N ILE A 301 13.33 -2.56 -4.42
CA ILE A 301 14.05 -1.32 -4.18
C ILE A 301 15.41 -1.45 -4.86
N ARG A 302 15.77 -0.45 -5.67
CA ARG A 302 17.04 -0.41 -6.38
C ARG A 302 18.18 -0.33 -5.37
N GLY A 303 19.12 -1.27 -5.44
CA GLY A 303 20.29 -1.31 -4.58
C GLY A 303 21.59 -1.08 -5.33
N ALA A 304 21.63 -0.29 -6.40
CA ALA A 304 22.84 -0.14 -7.21
C ALA A 304 23.95 0.62 -6.46
N ASP A 305 25.23 0.31 -6.69
CA ASP A 305 26.36 0.97 -5.99
C ASP A 305 26.35 2.51 -6.10
N VAL A 306 25.89 3.02 -7.24
CA VAL A 306 25.85 4.45 -7.57
C VAL A 306 24.43 5.01 -7.47
N ASN A 307 23.39 4.16 -7.37
CA ASN A 307 21.99 4.59 -7.30
C ASN A 307 21.20 3.68 -6.35
N ASP A 308 21.50 3.80 -5.07
CA ASP A 308 20.92 2.98 -3.99
C ASP A 308 19.73 3.70 -3.34
N ASP A 309 18.51 3.30 -3.71
CA ASP A 309 17.28 3.97 -3.30
C ASP A 309 16.92 3.72 -1.82
N ALA A 310 17.72 2.96 -1.06
CA ALA A 310 17.38 2.57 0.31
C ALA A 310 17.16 3.73 1.28
N TRP A 311 17.82 4.86 1.05
CA TRP A 311 17.61 6.10 1.83
C TRP A 311 16.79 7.14 1.08
N ASP A 312 16.36 6.83 -0.14
CA ASP A 312 15.58 7.76 -0.95
C ASP A 312 14.08 7.67 -0.65
N GLU A 313 13.67 8.47 0.33
CA GLU A 313 12.25 8.61 0.66
C GLU A 313 11.43 9.21 -0.49
N GLY A 314 12.06 9.98 -1.40
CA GLY A 314 11.43 10.54 -2.59
C GLY A 314 11.00 9.47 -3.60
N VAL A 315 11.66 8.30 -3.59
CA VAL A 315 11.33 7.14 -4.42
C VAL A 315 10.42 6.15 -3.68
N ILE A 316 10.72 5.86 -2.41
CA ILE A 316 9.97 4.87 -1.63
C ILE A 316 8.56 5.36 -1.26
N LEU A 317 8.38 6.62 -0.87
CA LEU A 317 7.08 7.11 -0.38
C LEU A 317 5.99 7.14 -1.47
N PRO A 318 6.23 7.58 -2.72
CA PRO A 318 5.22 7.48 -3.78
C PRO A 318 4.82 6.03 -4.06
N MET A 319 5.77 5.10 -4.00
CA MET A 319 5.51 3.66 -4.14
C MET A 319 4.55 3.16 -3.05
N LEU A 320 4.76 3.54 -1.79
CA LEU A 320 3.85 3.22 -0.68
C LEU A 320 2.50 3.95 -0.82
N GLY A 321 2.50 5.18 -1.34
CA GLY A 321 1.30 5.94 -1.69
C GLY A 321 0.41 5.19 -2.68
N ARG A 322 0.99 4.70 -3.78
CA ARG A 322 0.30 3.87 -4.76
C ARG A 322 -0.25 2.60 -4.11
N ASN A 323 0.54 1.89 -3.30
CA ASN A 323 0.10 0.69 -2.58
C ASN A 323 -1.16 0.96 -1.74
N PHE A 324 -1.14 2.00 -0.92
CA PHE A 324 -2.30 2.39 -0.11
C PHE A 324 -3.54 2.69 -0.98
N LEU A 325 -3.37 3.43 -2.07
CA LEU A 325 -4.47 3.82 -2.95
C LEU A 325 -5.03 2.61 -3.74
N TYR A 326 -4.19 1.65 -4.12
CA TYR A 326 -4.62 0.36 -4.66
C TYR A 326 -5.35 -0.48 -3.62
N GLY A 327 -4.77 -0.63 -2.43
CA GLY A 327 -5.35 -1.38 -1.32
C GLY A 327 -6.74 -0.87 -0.93
N THR A 328 -6.94 0.45 -0.92
CA THR A 328 -8.24 1.09 -0.64
C THR A 328 -9.25 0.98 -1.80
N ASN A 329 -8.79 0.62 -3.00
CA ASN A 329 -9.64 0.34 -4.15
C ASN A 329 -10.12 -1.12 -4.18
N LEU A 330 -9.51 -2.01 -3.39
CA LEU A 330 -9.90 -3.42 -3.36
C LEU A 330 -11.29 -3.63 -2.79
N GLY A 331 -12.05 -4.52 -3.43
CA GLY A 331 -13.42 -4.84 -3.02
C GLY A 331 -14.46 -3.76 -3.31
N ARG A 332 -14.10 -2.69 -4.03
CA ARG A 332 -15.05 -1.70 -4.57
C ARG A 332 -15.76 -2.26 -5.81
N THR A 333 -16.98 -1.79 -6.06
CA THR A 333 -17.84 -2.17 -7.21
C THR A 333 -17.10 -2.09 -8.54
N PHE A 334 -16.38 -0.99 -8.75
CA PHE A 334 -15.50 -0.79 -9.89
C PHE A 334 -14.07 -0.65 -9.39
N SER A 335 -13.43 -1.80 -9.15
CA SER A 335 -11.99 -1.85 -8.92
C SER A 335 -11.24 -1.80 -10.25
N ILE A 336 -10.06 -1.16 -10.20
CA ILE A 336 -9.07 -1.27 -11.26
C ILE A 336 -8.54 -2.71 -11.19
N PRO A 337 -8.57 -3.47 -12.30
CA PRO A 337 -7.95 -4.78 -12.31
C PRO A 337 -6.46 -4.64 -11.98
N PHE A 338 -5.90 -5.67 -11.35
CA PHE A 338 -4.46 -5.76 -11.13
C PHE A 338 -3.77 -5.85 -12.48
N ASN A 339 -3.39 -4.69 -13.00
CA ASN A 339 -2.90 -4.50 -14.35
C ASN A 339 -1.39 -4.22 -14.32
N PRO A 340 -0.68 -4.51 -15.43
CA PRO A 340 0.71 -4.11 -15.60
C PRO A 340 0.90 -2.61 -15.36
N LEU A 341 2.03 -2.25 -14.73
CA LEU A 341 2.41 -0.85 -14.55
C LEU A 341 2.57 -0.13 -15.89
N LEU A 342 2.04 1.09 -15.98
CA LEU A 342 2.31 1.95 -17.12
C LEU A 342 3.83 2.21 -17.24
N PRO A 343 4.38 2.29 -18.46
CA PRO A 343 5.79 2.60 -18.66
C PRO A 343 6.14 3.96 -18.01
N ALA A 344 7.33 4.07 -17.42
CA ALA A 344 7.78 5.31 -16.79
C ALA A 344 7.81 6.53 -17.74
N SER A 345 7.93 6.30 -19.05
CA SER A 345 7.90 7.33 -20.09
C SER A 345 6.50 7.73 -20.55
N SER A 346 5.45 7.05 -20.08
CA SER A 346 4.07 7.36 -20.48
C SER A 346 3.62 8.69 -19.88
N ALA A 347 2.92 9.50 -20.70
CA ALA A 347 2.23 10.66 -20.18
C ALA A 347 1.12 10.19 -19.23
N GLN A 348 1.15 10.63 -17.97
CA GLN A 348 0.13 10.29 -16.98
C GLN A 348 -1.11 11.21 -17.08
N ALA A 349 -1.43 11.65 -18.29
CA ALA A 349 -2.63 12.39 -18.63
C ALA A 349 -3.59 11.47 -19.40
N ASP A 350 -4.87 11.85 -19.47
CA ASP A 350 -5.90 11.09 -20.18
C ASP A 350 -6.06 9.65 -19.67
N LEU A 351 -5.89 9.44 -18.37
CA LEU A 351 -6.07 8.16 -17.70
C LEU A 351 -7.56 7.93 -17.40
N ILE A 352 -7.96 6.73 -16.96
CA ILE A 352 -9.26 6.54 -16.29
C ILE A 352 -9.26 7.24 -14.91
N PRO A 353 -10.42 7.67 -14.36
CA PRO A 353 -10.47 8.59 -13.21
C PRO A 353 -9.81 8.05 -11.94
N ASP A 354 -9.97 6.75 -11.72
CA ASP A 354 -9.42 5.99 -10.61
C ASP A 354 -7.91 5.83 -10.73
N MET A 355 -7.40 5.55 -11.93
CA MET A 355 -5.94 5.53 -12.17
C MET A 355 -5.32 6.92 -12.05
N ALA A 356 -5.96 7.95 -12.61
CA ALA A 356 -5.52 9.35 -12.49
C ALA A 356 -5.40 9.77 -11.02
N ARG A 357 -6.39 9.38 -10.20
CA ARG A 357 -6.38 9.59 -8.75
C ARG A 357 -5.23 8.84 -8.07
N ILE A 358 -5.03 7.56 -8.38
CA ILE A 358 -3.95 6.75 -7.75
C ILE A 358 -2.59 7.37 -8.05
N GLU A 359 -2.31 7.62 -9.32
CA GLU A 359 -1.04 8.17 -9.77
C GLU A 359 -0.80 9.58 -9.25
N GLY A 360 -1.81 10.45 -9.28
CA GLY A 360 -1.67 11.82 -8.80
C GLY A 360 -1.54 11.93 -7.28
N LEU A 361 -2.38 11.23 -6.52
CA LEU A 361 -2.37 11.36 -5.07
C LEU A 361 -1.16 10.70 -4.41
N ALA A 362 -0.57 9.67 -5.02
CA ALA A 362 0.62 9.01 -4.47
C ALA A 362 1.80 9.99 -4.32
N ASP A 363 2.07 10.81 -5.34
CA ASP A 363 3.11 11.84 -5.31
C ASP A 363 2.81 12.91 -4.24
N ALA A 364 1.56 13.35 -4.13
CA ALA A 364 1.15 14.33 -3.14
C ALA A 364 1.23 13.80 -1.69
N MET A 365 0.94 12.51 -1.47
CA MET A 365 1.11 11.85 -0.17
C MET A 365 2.58 11.86 0.27
N ALA A 366 3.49 11.56 -0.66
CA ALA A 366 4.93 11.61 -0.44
C ALA A 366 5.39 13.04 -0.14
N ALA A 367 4.99 14.02 -0.96
CA ALA A 367 5.32 15.42 -0.77
C ALA A 367 4.86 15.96 0.60
N ASN A 368 3.66 15.57 1.06
CA ASN A 368 3.14 15.92 2.38
C ASN A 368 4.04 15.39 3.52
N LEU A 369 4.49 14.12 3.42
CA LEU A 369 5.37 13.52 4.42
C LEU A 369 6.79 14.10 4.39
N LEU A 370 7.33 14.33 3.19
CA LEU A 370 8.64 14.94 2.97
C LEU A 370 8.68 16.43 3.28
N LYS A 371 7.50 17.04 3.44
CA LYS A 371 7.32 18.48 3.63
C LYS A 371 8.02 19.27 2.53
N SER A 372 7.81 18.82 1.29
CA SER A 372 8.51 19.33 0.11
C SER A 372 7.69 19.00 -1.14
N PRO A 373 7.51 19.93 -2.09
CA PRO A 373 6.91 19.62 -3.39
C PRO A 373 7.88 18.85 -4.32
N TYR A 374 9.15 18.72 -3.93
CA TYR A 374 10.17 18.06 -4.73
C TYR A 374 10.34 16.60 -4.32
N LEU A 375 10.16 15.71 -5.29
CA LEU A 375 10.51 14.29 -5.22
C LEU A 375 11.76 14.09 -6.09
N ALA A 376 12.74 13.32 -5.65
CA ALA A 376 13.98 13.14 -6.40
C ALA A 376 14.52 11.73 -6.21
N ASP A 377 15.22 11.22 -7.22
CA ASP A 377 16.12 10.07 -7.13
C ASP A 377 17.54 10.59 -6.92
N THR A 378 17.91 10.77 -5.66
CA THR A 378 18.99 11.61 -5.14
C THR A 378 20.36 10.95 -5.14
N GLN A 379 20.46 9.70 -5.61
CA GLN A 379 21.74 8.99 -5.69
C GLN A 379 22.41 9.12 -7.07
N GLY A 380 21.71 9.60 -8.10
CA GLY A 380 22.31 9.77 -9.43
C GLY A 380 23.49 10.75 -9.44
N THR A 381 24.65 10.33 -9.96
CA THR A 381 25.92 11.10 -9.97
C THR A 381 25.96 12.30 -10.94
N GLY A 382 24.82 12.78 -11.41
CA GLY A 382 24.72 14.00 -12.21
C GLY A 382 24.03 15.11 -11.42
N LEU A 383 24.45 16.36 -11.60
CA LEU A 383 23.84 17.59 -11.05
C LEU A 383 22.35 17.82 -11.44
N ALA A 384 21.71 16.82 -12.04
CA ALA A 384 20.28 16.70 -12.24
C ALA A 384 19.88 15.22 -12.08
N ALA A 385 19.93 14.70 -10.86
CA ALA A 385 18.91 13.74 -10.45
C ALA A 385 17.56 14.28 -10.95
N PRO A 386 16.71 13.50 -11.66
CA PRO A 386 15.44 14.02 -12.15
C PRO A 386 14.58 14.39 -10.94
N VAL A 387 14.65 15.65 -10.54
CA VAL A 387 13.80 16.23 -9.51
C VAL A 387 12.45 16.45 -10.16
N LEU A 388 11.46 15.71 -9.67
CA LEU A 388 10.08 15.96 -9.96
C LEU A 388 9.56 17.04 -9.01
N ASP A 389 9.30 18.24 -9.54
CA ASP A 389 8.43 19.21 -8.86
C ASP A 389 6.97 18.83 -9.13
N ILE A 390 6.26 18.38 -8.10
CA ILE A 390 4.87 17.92 -8.28
C ILE A 390 3.92 19.04 -8.68
N ARG A 391 4.33 20.30 -8.54
CA ARG A 391 3.54 21.48 -8.93
C ARG A 391 3.66 21.81 -10.41
N ASP A 392 4.70 21.32 -11.08
CA ASP A 392 4.96 21.69 -12.47
C ASP A 392 3.95 21.01 -13.41
N ILE A 393 3.08 21.86 -13.95
CA ILE A 393 2.09 21.53 -14.97
C ILE A 393 2.30 22.36 -16.25
N SER A 394 3.41 23.07 -16.36
CA SER A 394 3.68 24.02 -17.46
C SER A 394 3.76 23.34 -18.83
N GLY A 395 4.13 22.06 -18.85
CA GLY A 395 4.16 21.23 -20.06
C GLY A 395 2.79 20.68 -20.51
N LEU A 396 1.70 20.91 -19.75
CA LEU A 396 0.39 20.38 -20.09
C LEU A 396 -0.48 21.42 -20.84
N PRO A 397 -1.01 21.09 -22.02
CA PRO A 397 -2.03 21.90 -22.68
C PRO A 397 -3.34 21.89 -21.88
N PRO A 398 -4.22 22.89 -22.05
CA PRO A 398 -5.51 22.95 -21.35
C PRO A 398 -6.38 21.70 -21.48
N SER A 399 -6.30 20.99 -22.61
CA SER A 399 -7.03 19.73 -22.83
C SER A 399 -6.56 18.57 -21.93
N GLN A 400 -5.39 18.68 -21.32
CA GLN A 400 -4.81 17.70 -20.38
C GLN A 400 -4.83 18.18 -18.92
N LEU A 401 -5.35 19.39 -18.66
CA LEU A 401 -5.69 19.86 -17.33
C LEU A 401 -7.13 19.41 -17.03
N THR A 402 -7.27 18.16 -16.57
CA THR A 402 -8.59 17.55 -16.34
C THR A 402 -8.55 16.60 -15.14
N PRO A 403 -9.71 16.13 -14.63
CA PRO A 403 -9.79 15.08 -13.60
C PRO A 403 -9.20 13.72 -14.00
N TYR A 404 -8.76 13.56 -15.26
CA TYR A 404 -8.12 12.36 -15.79
C TYR A 404 -6.60 12.53 -15.91
N SER A 405 -6.05 13.58 -15.32
CA SER A 405 -4.63 13.93 -15.36
C SER A 405 -4.00 13.81 -13.98
N ALA A 406 -3.12 12.83 -13.82
CA ALA A 406 -2.38 12.64 -12.57
C ALA A 406 -1.50 13.86 -12.22
N PRO A 407 -0.79 14.51 -13.19
CA PRO A 407 -0.03 15.73 -12.88
C PRO A 407 -0.91 16.90 -12.42
N ALA A 408 -2.12 17.07 -12.99
CA ALA A 408 -3.04 18.10 -12.52
C ALA A 408 -3.55 17.79 -11.10
N ILE A 409 -3.87 16.52 -10.82
CA ILE A 409 -4.33 16.07 -9.50
C ILE A 409 -3.25 16.25 -8.42
N ARG A 410 -2.00 15.89 -8.68
CA ARG A 410 -0.92 16.02 -7.69
C ARG A 410 -0.59 17.48 -7.38
N ALA A 411 -0.58 18.35 -8.39
CA ALA A 411 -0.36 19.79 -8.20
C ALA A 411 -1.51 20.42 -7.41
N PHE A 412 -2.76 20.07 -7.72
CA PHE A 412 -3.91 20.48 -6.94
C PHE A 412 -3.86 19.98 -5.48
N ALA A 413 -3.46 18.71 -5.27
CA ALA A 413 -3.35 18.15 -3.94
C ALA A 413 -2.29 18.86 -3.07
N TRP A 414 -1.21 19.37 -3.67
CA TRP A 414 -0.26 20.24 -2.99
C TRP A 414 -0.91 21.52 -2.46
N GLU A 415 -1.76 22.17 -3.26
CA GLU A 415 -2.51 23.36 -2.82
C GLU A 415 -3.48 23.04 -1.68
N ILE A 416 -4.10 21.85 -1.69
CA ILE A 416 -4.90 21.35 -0.56
C ILE A 416 -4.05 21.19 0.70
N ILE A 417 -2.84 20.63 0.59
CA ILE A 417 -1.91 20.46 1.71
C ILE A 417 -1.54 21.83 2.32
N LEU A 418 -1.16 22.80 1.49
CA LEU A 418 -0.80 24.14 1.93
C LEU A 418 -1.98 24.83 2.63
N LYS A 419 -3.16 24.79 2.01
CA LYS A 419 -4.36 25.45 2.55
C LYS A 419 -4.82 24.82 3.86
N ALA A 420 -4.78 23.49 3.97
CA ALA A 420 -5.15 22.78 5.19
C ALA A 420 -4.20 23.12 6.36
N ASN A 421 -2.93 23.37 6.07
CA ASN A 421 -1.93 23.81 7.06
C ASN A 421 -1.90 25.33 7.26
N SER A 422 -2.81 26.09 6.64
CA SER A 422 -2.84 27.57 6.69
C SER A 422 -1.55 28.23 6.20
N LEU A 423 -0.93 27.67 5.17
CA LEU A 423 0.31 28.16 4.56
C LEU A 423 0.04 28.96 3.27
N PRO A 424 0.92 29.91 2.89
CA PRO A 424 0.82 30.63 1.63
C PRO A 424 1.06 29.71 0.42
N SER A 425 0.50 30.08 -0.73
CA SER A 425 0.74 29.43 -2.03
C SER A 425 1.54 30.36 -2.95
N PRO A 426 2.63 29.88 -3.60
CA PRO A 426 3.14 28.49 -3.58
C PRO A 426 3.95 28.14 -2.30
N GLY A 427 4.19 29.12 -1.43
CA GLY A 427 4.99 29.00 -0.21
C GLY A 427 6.49 28.91 -0.48
N THR A 428 7.27 28.82 0.60
CA THR A 428 8.74 28.69 0.61
C THR A 428 9.20 27.46 1.37
N SER A 429 10.47 27.08 1.25
CA SER A 429 11.08 25.97 2.00
C SER A 429 10.90 26.09 3.53
N ALA A 430 10.93 27.33 4.06
CA ALA A 430 10.68 27.61 5.46
C ALA A 430 9.20 27.36 5.84
N ASP A 431 8.26 27.75 4.98
CA ASP A 431 6.83 27.46 5.20
C ASP A 431 6.60 25.95 5.21
N TRP A 432 7.12 25.23 4.21
CA TRP A 432 6.88 23.80 4.04
C TRP A 432 7.43 22.97 5.20
N ALA A 433 8.59 23.35 5.78
CA ALA A 433 9.16 22.67 6.94
C ALA A 433 8.20 22.56 8.14
N THR A 434 7.22 23.47 8.23
CA THR A 434 6.22 23.51 9.30
C THR A 434 4.97 22.67 9.03
N ILE A 435 4.82 22.10 7.82
CA ILE A 435 3.70 21.22 7.47
C ILE A 435 3.53 20.12 8.53
N ASN A 436 2.30 19.94 8.99
CA ASN A 436 1.90 18.80 9.79
C ASN A 436 1.19 17.79 8.88
N PRO A 437 1.84 16.66 8.53
CA PRO A 437 1.26 15.68 7.61
C PRO A 437 -0.04 15.05 8.11
N LEU A 438 -0.32 15.13 9.42
CA LEU A 438 -1.50 14.57 10.07
C LEU A 438 -2.77 15.44 9.95
N VAL A 439 -2.67 16.64 9.39
CA VAL A 439 -3.82 17.55 9.22
C VAL A 439 -4.78 17.09 8.12
N ILE A 440 -4.23 16.53 7.03
CA ILE A 440 -4.95 16.19 5.81
C ILE A 440 -5.04 14.68 5.44
N PRO A 441 -4.67 13.67 6.26
CA PRO A 441 -4.79 12.25 5.89
C PRO A 441 -6.17 11.82 5.41
N ARG A 442 -7.23 12.48 5.89
CA ARG A 442 -8.61 12.22 5.50
C ARG A 442 -8.85 12.38 4.00
N PHE A 443 -8.18 13.34 3.36
CA PHE A 443 -8.27 13.63 1.92
C PHE A 443 -7.75 12.48 1.05
N PHE A 444 -6.77 11.72 1.55
CA PHE A 444 -6.19 10.61 0.82
C PHE A 444 -6.95 9.30 1.03
N ARG A 445 -7.79 9.23 2.06
CA ARG A 445 -8.57 8.04 2.41
C ARG A 445 -9.81 7.95 1.54
N ALA A 446 -10.03 6.77 0.96
CA ALA A 446 -11.29 6.49 0.28
C ALA A 446 -12.49 6.71 1.25
N PRO A 447 -13.61 7.24 0.75
CA PRO A 447 -14.79 7.49 1.58
C PRO A 447 -15.31 6.21 2.24
N VAL A 448 -15.70 6.37 3.50
CA VAL A 448 -16.33 5.32 4.32
C VAL A 448 -17.82 5.32 4.00
N SER A 449 -18.17 4.89 2.78
CA SER A 449 -19.54 4.81 2.24
C SER A 449 -20.24 6.17 2.13
N PRO A 450 -20.65 6.63 0.93
CA PRO A 450 -21.51 7.81 0.83
C PRO A 450 -22.86 7.50 1.52
N THR A 451 -23.21 8.30 2.52
CA THR A 451 -24.49 8.27 3.26
C THR A 451 -25.65 8.85 2.44
N LYS A 452 -25.80 8.41 1.19
CA LYS A 452 -26.98 8.72 0.37
C LYS A 452 -27.60 7.42 -0.16
N ALA A 453 -28.60 6.95 0.57
CA ALA A 453 -29.59 5.92 0.22
C ALA A 453 -29.05 4.65 -0.47
N ALA A 454 -28.36 3.81 0.30
CA ALA A 454 -28.43 2.36 0.13
C ALA A 454 -29.34 1.83 1.24
N THR A 455 -30.61 1.55 0.94
CA THR A 455 -31.55 0.99 1.92
C THR A 455 -31.60 -0.53 1.88
N ASP A 456 -30.47 -1.18 1.54
CA ASP A 456 -30.15 -2.51 2.08
C ASP A 456 -28.64 -2.79 2.13
N THR A 457 -28.20 -3.68 3.03
CA THR A 457 -27.70 -3.25 4.35
C THR A 457 -26.25 -3.65 4.68
N THR A 458 -25.42 -4.21 3.78
CA THR A 458 -24.03 -4.58 4.17
C THR A 458 -22.87 -4.39 3.17
N ALA A 459 -23.06 -3.99 1.90
CA ALA A 459 -21.90 -3.77 1.00
C ALA A 459 -22.11 -2.84 -0.21
N ALA A 460 -22.80 -1.71 -0.07
CA ALA A 460 -22.83 -0.66 -1.11
C ALA A 460 -21.50 0.13 -1.17
N ARG A 461 -20.36 -0.54 -1.37
CA ARG A 461 -19.04 0.11 -1.42
C ARG A 461 -18.77 0.67 -2.82
N ASP A 462 -19.42 1.80 -3.05
CA ASP A 462 -19.34 2.78 -4.13
C ASP A 462 -20.04 2.37 -5.43
N LEU A 463 -21.15 3.03 -5.77
CA LEU A 463 -21.87 2.84 -7.03
C LEU A 463 -21.12 3.43 -8.25
N GLU A 464 -19.97 4.06 -8.03
CA GLU A 464 -19.12 4.72 -9.02
C GLU A 464 -17.62 4.42 -8.75
N PRO A 465 -16.73 4.53 -9.75
CA PRO A 465 -15.29 4.38 -9.51
C PRO A 465 -14.74 5.47 -8.59
N LEU A 466 -13.78 5.12 -7.74
CA LEU A 466 -13.11 6.08 -6.85
C LEU A 466 -12.30 7.11 -7.64
N SER A 467 -12.63 8.39 -7.48
CA SER A 467 -12.04 9.48 -8.25
C SER A 467 -11.59 10.64 -7.36
N ILE A 468 -11.07 11.70 -7.99
CA ILE A 468 -10.69 12.95 -7.29
C ILE A 468 -11.90 13.65 -6.65
N TYR A 469 -13.09 13.62 -7.27
CA TYR A 469 -14.29 14.24 -6.70
C TYR A 469 -14.72 13.56 -5.39
N ASN A 470 -14.54 12.24 -5.28
CA ASN A 470 -14.79 11.55 -4.03
C ASN A 470 -13.87 12.05 -2.90
N GLN A 471 -12.66 12.52 -3.22
CA GLN A 471 -11.75 13.12 -2.23
C GLN A 471 -12.17 14.54 -1.84
N PHE A 472 -12.86 15.28 -2.71
CA PHE A 472 -13.38 16.62 -2.38
C PHE A 472 -14.47 16.48 -1.33
N ASP A 473 -15.34 15.49 -1.46
CA ASP A 473 -16.35 15.18 -0.45
C ASP A 473 -15.71 14.85 0.91
N ARG A 474 -14.56 14.15 0.93
CA ARG A 474 -13.81 13.88 2.18
C ARG A 474 -13.39 15.15 2.92
N LEU A 475 -13.06 16.22 2.19
CA LEU A 475 -12.69 17.50 2.79
C LEU A 475 -13.88 18.18 3.47
N LYS A 476 -15.10 17.90 3.00
CA LYS A 476 -16.35 18.50 3.47
C LYS A 476 -17.03 17.71 4.58
N GLU A 477 -16.55 16.49 4.87
CA GLU A 477 -17.11 15.68 5.93
C GLU A 477 -16.96 16.34 7.30
N VAL A 478 -17.96 16.13 8.15
CA VAL A 478 -17.95 16.61 9.54
C VAL A 478 -16.66 16.18 10.23
N LYS A 479 -16.00 17.13 10.88
CA LYS A 479 -14.79 16.90 11.64
C LYS A 479 -14.98 15.76 12.64
N SER A 480 -14.08 14.78 12.63
CA SER A 480 -14.04 13.74 13.67
C SER A 480 -13.17 14.19 14.84
N ALA A 481 -13.34 13.54 16.00
CA ALA A 481 -12.53 13.81 17.18
C ALA A 481 -11.03 13.55 16.97
N SER A 482 -10.66 12.74 15.98
CA SER A 482 -9.27 12.44 15.63
C SER A 482 -8.64 13.44 14.65
N ASP A 483 -9.43 14.30 13.99
CA ASP A 483 -8.85 15.26 13.04
C ASP A 483 -8.26 16.46 13.78
N PRO A 484 -7.01 16.85 13.47
CA PRO A 484 -6.42 18.04 14.06
C PRO A 484 -7.19 19.33 13.70
N VAL A 485 -7.72 19.40 12.48
CA VAL A 485 -8.32 20.61 11.88
C VAL A 485 -9.72 20.31 11.36
N ASP A 486 -10.60 21.33 11.38
CA ASP A 486 -11.89 21.25 10.69
C ASP A 486 -11.71 21.56 9.20
N LEU A 487 -11.55 20.52 8.38
CA LEU A 487 -11.36 20.67 6.94
C LEU A 487 -12.62 21.24 6.27
N SER A 488 -13.82 20.93 6.79
CA SER A 488 -15.08 21.37 6.18
C SER A 488 -15.28 22.89 6.29
N ALA A 489 -14.76 23.50 7.35
CA ALA A 489 -14.75 24.95 7.53
C ALA A 489 -13.75 25.66 6.60
N ILE A 490 -12.70 24.98 6.15
CA ILE A 490 -11.67 25.53 5.25
C ILE A 490 -12.10 25.37 3.78
N PHE A 491 -12.58 24.18 3.42
CA PHE A 491 -12.88 23.78 2.05
C PHE A 491 -14.38 23.87 1.75
N THR A 492 -14.92 25.09 1.86
CA THR A 492 -16.28 25.40 1.39
C THR A 492 -16.40 25.24 -0.13
N ASP A 493 -17.62 25.15 -0.66
CA ASP A 493 -17.82 25.02 -2.11
C ASP A 493 -17.17 26.17 -2.89
N ALA A 494 -17.34 27.41 -2.44
CA ALA A 494 -16.71 28.57 -3.07
C ALA A 494 -15.16 28.51 -3.04
N ALA A 495 -14.59 28.03 -1.93
CA ALA A 495 -13.14 27.86 -1.80
C ALA A 495 -12.63 26.78 -2.77
N LEU A 496 -13.30 25.63 -2.84
CA LEU A 496 -12.94 24.53 -3.74
C LEU A 496 -13.09 24.92 -5.22
N THR A 497 -14.15 25.63 -5.59
CA THR A 497 -14.34 26.15 -6.97
C THR A 497 -13.14 27.00 -7.40
N THR A 498 -12.71 27.92 -6.55
CA THR A 498 -11.58 28.81 -6.86
C THR A 498 -10.26 28.04 -6.90
N LEU A 499 -10.06 27.10 -5.98
CA LEU A 499 -8.82 26.34 -5.85
C LEU A 499 -8.60 25.32 -6.96
N ALA A 500 -9.66 24.67 -7.44
CA ALA A 500 -9.61 23.60 -8.42
C ALA A 500 -9.53 24.10 -9.88
N ALA A 501 -10.04 25.32 -10.15
CA ALA A 501 -10.14 25.88 -11.49
C ALA A 501 -8.81 25.94 -12.27
N PRO A 502 -7.65 26.34 -11.68
CA PRO A 502 -6.37 26.38 -12.41
C PRO A 502 -5.90 25.01 -12.92
N PHE A 503 -6.41 23.93 -12.34
CA PHE A 503 -6.07 22.54 -12.68
C PHE A 503 -7.10 21.90 -13.63
N GLY A 504 -8.05 22.69 -14.13
CA GLY A 504 -9.13 22.24 -15.00
C GLY A 504 -10.10 21.24 -14.33
N ILE A 505 -10.17 21.29 -12.99
CA ILE A 505 -11.10 20.50 -12.19
C ILE A 505 -12.25 21.42 -11.78
N THR A 506 -13.45 21.13 -12.29
CA THR A 506 -14.64 21.94 -12.00
C THR A 506 -15.30 21.52 -10.69
N TRP A 507 -15.60 22.49 -9.82
CA TRP A 507 -16.38 22.28 -8.60
C TRP A 507 -17.51 23.33 -8.46
N PRO A 508 -18.74 22.97 -8.01
CA PRO A 508 -19.24 21.62 -7.74
C PRO A 508 -19.09 20.66 -8.92
N ARG A 509 -19.01 19.36 -8.63
CA ARG A 509 -18.91 18.32 -9.66
C ARG A 509 -19.98 18.57 -10.74
N PRO A 510 -19.61 18.64 -12.04
CA PRO A 510 -20.59 18.81 -13.12
C PRO A 510 -21.64 17.69 -13.07
N THR A 511 -22.89 17.97 -13.47
CA THR A 511 -23.98 16.98 -13.56
C THR A 511 -24.32 16.60 -15.01
N THR A 512 -23.63 17.19 -15.98
CA THR A 512 -23.74 16.94 -17.42
C THR A 512 -22.36 17.00 -18.07
N ALA A 513 -22.21 16.49 -19.30
CA ALA A 513 -20.94 16.40 -20.04
C ALA A 513 -19.99 15.27 -19.55
N PRO A 514 -18.77 15.08 -20.11
CA PRO A 514 -17.90 13.93 -19.80
C PRO A 514 -17.52 13.72 -18.32
N TYR A 515 -17.78 14.70 -17.46
CA TYR A 515 -17.45 14.68 -16.03
C TYR A 515 -18.69 14.58 -15.09
N ALA A 516 -19.91 14.49 -15.67
CA ALA A 516 -21.24 14.60 -15.05
C ALA A 516 -21.51 13.74 -13.80
N ALA A 517 -20.91 12.57 -13.81
CA ALA A 517 -20.83 11.58 -12.77
C ALA A 517 -20.05 10.48 -13.49
N PHE A 518 -19.18 9.77 -12.81
CA PHE A 518 -18.51 8.61 -13.38
C PHE A 518 -19.50 7.44 -13.45
N VAL A 519 -20.78 7.74 -13.65
CA VAL A 519 -21.92 6.90 -13.94
C VAL A 519 -22.97 7.81 -14.59
N SER A 520 -23.15 7.75 -15.91
CA SER A 520 -24.34 8.34 -16.53
C SER A 520 -25.61 7.63 -16.02
N ASP A 521 -26.69 8.36 -15.77
CA ASP A 521 -27.99 7.74 -15.46
C ASP A 521 -28.83 7.61 -16.74
N TRP A 522 -29.17 6.38 -17.10
CA TRP A 522 -30.04 6.06 -18.24
C TRP A 522 -31.52 5.97 -17.86
N GLY A 523 -31.89 6.35 -16.63
CA GLY A 523 -33.26 6.46 -16.17
C GLY A 523 -33.80 5.19 -15.52
N THR A 524 -35.11 5.20 -15.21
CA THR A 524 -35.82 4.11 -14.52
C THR A 524 -36.65 3.29 -15.50
N ASP A 525 -36.61 1.96 -15.38
CA ASP A 525 -37.32 0.98 -16.24
C ASP A 525 -37.16 1.25 -17.74
N PRO A 526 -35.92 1.26 -18.26
CA PRO A 526 -35.66 1.57 -19.66
C PRO A 526 -36.38 0.58 -20.60
N THR A 527 -37.19 1.10 -21.53
CA THR A 527 -37.94 0.31 -22.54
C THR A 527 -37.42 0.50 -23.96
N THR A 528 -36.60 1.52 -24.20
CA THR A 528 -35.92 1.78 -25.46
C THR A 528 -34.45 1.43 -25.38
N ALA A 529 -33.76 1.42 -26.53
CA ALA A 529 -32.30 1.36 -26.54
C ALA A 529 -31.70 2.52 -25.72
N PHE A 530 -30.62 2.22 -25.02
CA PHE A 530 -29.87 3.19 -24.23
C PHE A 530 -29.18 4.23 -25.13
N PRO A 531 -28.85 5.42 -24.60
CA PRO A 531 -28.05 6.40 -25.33
C PRO A 531 -26.75 5.78 -25.87
N PRO A 532 -26.40 6.00 -27.16
CA PRO A 532 -25.16 5.50 -27.74
C PRO A 532 -23.92 6.07 -27.04
N VAL A 533 -22.88 5.25 -26.90
CA VAL A 533 -21.62 5.60 -26.25
C VAL A 533 -20.47 5.38 -27.22
N THR A 534 -19.56 6.34 -27.34
CA THR A 534 -18.31 6.19 -28.09
C THR A 534 -17.18 5.73 -27.17
N LEU A 535 -16.53 4.62 -27.51
CA LEU A 535 -15.31 4.14 -26.88
C LEU A 535 -14.14 4.28 -27.86
N SER A 536 -12.96 4.65 -27.37
CA SER A 536 -11.78 4.94 -28.17
C SER A 536 -10.52 4.35 -27.54
N MET A 537 -9.66 3.76 -28.38
CA MET A 537 -8.30 3.37 -28.00
C MET A 537 -7.24 4.38 -28.48
N ALA A 538 -7.63 5.57 -28.95
CA ALA A 538 -6.69 6.53 -29.54
C ALA A 538 -5.57 6.96 -28.57
N LYS A 539 -5.84 6.90 -27.26
CA LYS A 539 -4.88 7.23 -26.19
C LYS A 539 -4.43 6.00 -25.39
N ALA A 540 -4.77 4.79 -25.86
CA ALA A 540 -4.42 3.56 -25.18
C ALA A 540 -2.92 3.29 -25.29
N ILE A 541 -2.32 2.84 -24.19
CA ILE A 541 -0.89 2.52 -24.12
C ILE A 541 -0.76 1.01 -23.97
N GLN A 542 0.02 0.39 -24.83
CA GLN A 542 0.33 -1.03 -24.72
C GLN A 542 1.39 -1.25 -23.64
N VAL A 543 1.18 -2.26 -22.80
CA VAL A 543 2.09 -2.69 -21.74
C VAL A 543 2.30 -4.19 -21.86
N ASN A 544 3.56 -4.64 -21.97
CA ASN A 544 3.92 -6.06 -22.14
C ASN A 544 3.12 -6.75 -23.26
N GLY A 545 2.94 -6.06 -24.39
CA GLY A 545 2.21 -6.59 -25.54
C GLY A 545 0.68 -6.62 -25.40
N SER A 546 0.11 -6.05 -24.33
CA SER A 546 -1.34 -5.97 -24.10
C SER A 546 -1.82 -4.56 -23.75
N TYR A 547 -3.06 -4.20 -24.11
CA TYR A 547 -3.67 -2.94 -23.66
C TYR A 547 -4.42 -3.16 -22.33
N PRO A 548 -3.99 -2.52 -21.22
CA PRO A 548 -4.56 -2.75 -19.90
C PRO A 548 -5.89 -2.01 -19.65
N ASN A 549 -6.37 -1.21 -20.61
CA ASN A 549 -7.54 -0.34 -20.48
C ASN A 549 -7.43 0.69 -19.35
N LEU A 550 -6.41 1.54 -19.43
CA LEU A 550 -6.13 2.58 -18.43
C LEU A 550 -6.30 4.01 -18.96
N SER A 551 -6.73 4.20 -20.21
CA SER A 551 -6.95 5.53 -20.79
C SER A 551 -8.43 5.95 -20.82
N GLN A 552 -8.66 7.28 -20.81
CA GLN A 552 -9.95 7.96 -20.66
C GLN A 552 -11.01 7.62 -21.72
N GLY A 553 -10.65 6.97 -22.83
CA GLY A 553 -11.60 6.58 -23.89
C GLY A 553 -12.00 5.11 -23.88
N GLU A 554 -11.24 4.25 -23.20
CA GLU A 554 -11.41 2.79 -23.30
C GLU A 554 -12.54 2.27 -22.41
N ILE A 555 -12.96 3.07 -21.43
CA ILE A 555 -13.93 2.71 -20.41
C ILE A 555 -15.00 3.79 -20.29
N PHE A 556 -16.25 3.35 -20.21
CA PHE A 556 -17.38 4.20 -19.90
C PHE A 556 -18.18 3.63 -18.74
N TYR A 557 -18.59 4.49 -17.83
CA TYR A 557 -19.35 4.11 -16.65
C TYR A 557 -20.76 4.71 -16.71
N THR A 558 -21.76 3.92 -16.39
CA THR A 558 -23.19 4.25 -16.56
C THR A 558 -24.07 3.39 -15.66
N GLY A 559 -25.37 3.60 -15.65
CA GLY A 559 -26.31 2.78 -14.89
C GLY A 559 -27.75 3.13 -15.20
N PHE A 560 -28.66 2.34 -14.66
CA PHE A 560 -30.10 2.54 -14.79
C PHE A 560 -30.80 2.00 -13.55
N SER A 561 -32.02 2.44 -13.30
CA SER A 561 -32.83 1.95 -12.19
C SER A 561 -33.91 0.98 -12.65
N LEU A 562 -34.28 0.02 -11.80
CA LEU A 562 -35.40 -0.89 -12.02
C LEU A 562 -36.40 -0.84 -10.85
N ASN A 563 -37.69 -0.85 -11.15
CA ASN A 563 -38.74 -0.93 -10.12
C ASN A 563 -39.05 -2.37 -9.67
N ALA A 564 -38.75 -3.36 -10.51
CA ALA A 564 -38.93 -4.78 -10.20
C ALA A 564 -37.92 -5.63 -10.97
N ASP A 565 -37.76 -6.89 -10.55
CA ASP A 565 -36.96 -7.88 -11.26
C ASP A 565 -37.30 -7.88 -12.75
N LYS A 566 -36.28 -7.78 -13.59
CA LYS A 566 -36.46 -7.71 -15.05
C LYS A 566 -35.88 -8.94 -15.72
N ARG A 567 -36.74 -9.74 -16.34
CA ARG A 567 -36.36 -10.85 -17.21
C ARG A 567 -36.21 -10.35 -18.65
N CYS A 568 -35.00 -10.38 -19.18
CA CYS A 568 -34.67 -9.80 -20.48
C CYS A 568 -33.43 -10.44 -21.10
N THR A 569 -33.11 -10.12 -22.34
CA THR A 569 -31.75 -10.26 -22.87
C THR A 569 -31.08 -8.89 -22.92
N LEU A 570 -29.74 -8.87 -22.78
CA LEU A 570 -28.94 -7.68 -23.03
C LEU A 570 -28.46 -7.74 -24.48
N ALA A 571 -28.91 -6.78 -25.30
CA ALA A 571 -28.49 -6.64 -26.68
C ALA A 571 -27.47 -5.51 -26.82
N ALA A 572 -26.47 -5.70 -27.66
CA ALA A 572 -25.48 -4.70 -28.04
C ALA A 572 -25.43 -4.57 -29.56
N THR A 573 -25.41 -3.33 -30.06
CA THR A 573 -25.07 -2.99 -31.44
C THR A 573 -23.76 -2.21 -31.42
N ILE A 574 -22.78 -2.64 -32.22
CA ILE A 574 -21.43 -2.06 -32.26
C ILE A 574 -21.12 -1.63 -33.69
N SER A 575 -20.68 -0.38 -33.86
CA SER A 575 -20.31 0.18 -35.15
C SER A 575 -19.07 1.08 -35.07
N PRO A 576 -18.02 0.86 -35.89
CA PRO A 576 -17.84 -0.28 -36.79
C PRO A 576 -17.69 -1.61 -36.03
N ALA A 577 -17.81 -2.73 -36.74
CA ALA A 577 -17.61 -4.05 -36.14
C ALA A 577 -16.18 -4.20 -35.58
N LEU A 578 -16.06 -4.82 -34.40
CA LEU A 578 -14.77 -5.07 -33.76
C LEU A 578 -13.91 -6.03 -34.57
N GLY A 579 -12.61 -5.73 -34.62
CA GLY A 579 -11.60 -6.62 -35.19
C GLY A 579 -11.43 -7.92 -34.38
N ALA A 580 -10.71 -8.88 -34.97
CA ALA A 580 -10.46 -10.17 -34.32
C ALA A 580 -9.77 -10.01 -32.96
N GLY A 581 -10.27 -10.75 -31.96
CA GLY A 581 -9.74 -10.72 -30.58
C GLY A 581 -10.20 -9.53 -29.73
N ALA A 582 -10.83 -8.51 -30.32
CA ALA A 582 -11.42 -7.40 -29.59
C ALA A 582 -12.85 -7.72 -29.14
N LYS A 583 -13.26 -7.15 -27.99
CA LYS A 583 -14.59 -7.30 -27.41
C LYS A 583 -15.02 -6.08 -26.62
N ILE A 584 -16.32 -5.83 -26.58
CA ILE A 584 -16.93 -4.99 -25.55
C ILE A 584 -17.29 -5.88 -24.36
N GLU A 585 -16.75 -5.55 -23.19
CA GLU A 585 -17.19 -6.12 -21.93
C GLU A 585 -18.17 -5.16 -21.25
N VAL A 586 -19.30 -5.69 -20.78
CA VAL A 586 -20.29 -4.98 -19.96
C VAL A 586 -20.32 -5.65 -18.60
N ASP A 587 -19.78 -4.98 -17.59
CA ASP A 587 -19.84 -5.43 -16.21
C ASP A 587 -21.12 -4.91 -15.55
N MET A 588 -21.89 -5.80 -14.93
CA MET A 588 -23.06 -5.46 -14.14
C MET A 588 -22.91 -6.06 -12.74
N PRO A 589 -22.32 -5.32 -11.78
CA PRO A 589 -21.96 -5.86 -10.46
C PRO A 589 -23.13 -6.47 -9.69
N GLY A 590 -24.34 -5.93 -9.84
CA GLY A 590 -25.55 -6.47 -9.21
C GLY A 590 -25.97 -7.86 -9.69
N THR A 591 -25.44 -8.35 -10.81
CA THR A 591 -25.67 -9.72 -11.31
C THR A 591 -24.44 -10.61 -11.19
N LEU A 592 -23.31 -10.09 -10.66
CA LEU A 592 -22.00 -10.74 -10.58
C LEU A 592 -21.55 -11.37 -11.92
N ARG A 593 -21.96 -10.78 -13.04
CA ARG A 593 -21.65 -11.25 -14.40
C ARG A 593 -21.04 -10.14 -15.25
N THR A 594 -20.12 -10.55 -16.11
CA THR A 594 -19.59 -9.75 -17.23
C THR A 594 -20.09 -10.33 -18.54
N PHE A 595 -20.74 -9.50 -19.35
CA PHE A 595 -21.19 -9.87 -20.70
C PHE A 595 -20.14 -9.45 -21.71
N SER A 596 -19.88 -10.29 -22.72
CA SER A 596 -18.90 -10.00 -23.77
C SER A 596 -19.57 -10.02 -25.14
N PHE A 597 -19.31 -8.98 -25.93
CA PHE A 597 -19.81 -8.84 -27.30
C PHE A 597 -18.64 -8.66 -28.27
N THR A 598 -18.69 -9.33 -29.42
CA THR A 598 -17.66 -9.31 -30.47
C THR A 598 -18.26 -8.89 -31.81
N GLY A 599 -17.43 -8.59 -32.80
CA GLY A 599 -17.90 -8.18 -34.13
C GLY A 599 -18.83 -6.96 -34.06
N SER A 600 -20.00 -7.05 -34.70
CA SER A 600 -21.03 -6.00 -34.70
C SER A 600 -21.97 -6.02 -33.48
N GLY A 601 -21.73 -6.88 -32.49
CA GLY A 601 -22.55 -7.02 -31.30
C GLY A 601 -23.33 -8.34 -31.26
N GLY A 602 -24.52 -8.32 -30.67
CA GLY A 602 -25.35 -9.51 -30.48
C GLY A 602 -26.27 -9.40 -29.27
N SER A 603 -26.86 -10.51 -28.86
CA SER A 603 -27.70 -10.61 -27.66
C SER A 603 -27.16 -11.70 -26.74
N THR A 604 -27.25 -11.47 -25.44
CA THR A 604 -26.97 -12.50 -24.43
C THR A 604 -28.07 -13.56 -24.42
N GLU A 605 -27.81 -14.64 -23.66
CA GLU A 605 -28.88 -15.48 -23.13
C GLU A 605 -29.87 -14.67 -22.27
N VAL A 606 -31.05 -15.25 -22.01
CA VAL A 606 -32.04 -14.63 -21.11
C VAL A 606 -31.47 -14.56 -19.70
N ILE A 607 -31.50 -13.36 -19.14
CA ILE A 607 -31.04 -13.04 -17.79
C ILE A 607 -32.19 -12.50 -16.94
N VAL A 608 -32.04 -12.59 -15.63
CA VAL A 608 -32.88 -11.89 -14.66
C VAL A 608 -32.00 -10.88 -13.94
N ILE A 609 -32.37 -9.60 -14.02
CA ILE A 609 -31.73 -8.51 -13.28
C ILE A 609 -32.58 -8.28 -12.03
N PRO A 610 -32.07 -8.61 -10.84
CA PRO A 610 -32.87 -8.57 -9.61
C PRO A 610 -32.93 -7.17 -9.01
N VAL A 611 -34.07 -6.78 -8.44
CA VAL A 611 -34.26 -5.57 -7.64
C VAL A 611 -34.18 -5.97 -6.17
N ALA A 612 -33.06 -5.64 -5.53
CA ALA A 612 -32.85 -5.97 -4.13
C ALA A 612 -33.55 -4.95 -3.23
N ASN A 613 -34.50 -5.43 -2.43
CA ASN A 613 -35.00 -4.82 -1.19
C ASN A 613 -35.78 -3.49 -1.26
N THR A 614 -35.38 -2.51 -2.08
CA THR A 614 -36.10 -1.24 -2.26
C THR A 614 -36.10 -0.81 -3.73
N ALA A 615 -37.29 -0.58 -4.27
CA ALA A 615 -37.50 -0.05 -5.61
C ALA A 615 -37.70 1.49 -5.58
N PRO A 616 -37.23 2.24 -6.60
CA PRO A 616 -36.37 1.80 -7.69
C PRO A 616 -34.95 1.47 -7.22
N TYR A 617 -34.39 0.34 -7.68
CA TYR A 617 -33.03 -0.08 -7.36
C TYR A 617 -32.07 0.28 -8.50
N TYR A 618 -30.95 0.93 -8.16
CA TYR A 618 -29.96 1.38 -9.13
C TYR A 618 -28.95 0.28 -9.49
N HIS A 619 -28.79 0.05 -10.79
CA HIS A 619 -27.84 -0.90 -11.37
C HIS A 619 -26.69 -0.16 -12.05
N PRO A 620 -25.50 -0.11 -11.42
CA PRO A 620 -24.32 0.43 -12.08
C PRO A 620 -23.80 -0.54 -13.15
N LEU A 621 -23.22 0.01 -14.20
CA LEU A 621 -22.66 -0.64 -15.37
C LEU A 621 -21.30 -0.04 -15.73
N ARG A 622 -20.38 -0.90 -16.20
CA ARG A 622 -19.12 -0.47 -16.81
C ARG A 622 -18.97 -1.12 -18.18
N LEU A 623 -18.82 -0.31 -19.22
CA LEU A 623 -18.50 -0.74 -20.58
C LEU A 623 -16.99 -0.60 -20.77
N ARG A 624 -16.34 -1.63 -21.31
CA ARG A 624 -14.89 -1.65 -21.60
C ARG A 624 -14.63 -2.15 -23.00
N LEU A 625 -13.86 -1.40 -23.77
CA LEU A 625 -13.32 -1.85 -25.05
C LEU A 625 -12.01 -2.60 -24.81
N LYS A 626 -12.07 -3.94 -24.82
CA LYS A 626 -10.88 -4.78 -24.67
C LYS A 626 -10.33 -5.15 -26.03
N SER A 627 -9.06 -4.90 -26.25
CA SER A 627 -8.33 -5.43 -27.40
C SER A 627 -6.90 -5.71 -27.00
N PRO A 628 -6.48 -6.96 -26.81
CA PRO A 628 -5.16 -7.26 -26.27
C PRO A 628 -4.04 -6.93 -27.26
N ALA A 629 -4.22 -7.22 -28.56
CA ALA A 629 -3.10 -7.16 -29.52
C ALA A 629 -3.13 -5.92 -30.43
N THR A 630 -4.30 -5.38 -30.75
CA THR A 630 -4.46 -4.38 -31.82
C THR A 630 -5.29 -3.19 -31.36
N LEU A 631 -4.92 -1.97 -31.77
CA LEU A 631 -5.78 -0.81 -31.57
C LEU A 631 -7.08 -0.99 -32.38
N GLN A 632 -8.20 -0.71 -31.73
CA GLN A 632 -9.49 -0.62 -32.41
C GLN A 632 -9.75 0.84 -32.80
N PRO A 633 -10.43 1.08 -33.95
CA PRO A 633 -10.95 2.41 -34.24
C PRO A 633 -11.96 2.83 -33.18
N ASP A 634 -12.33 4.11 -33.16
CA ASP A 634 -13.43 4.58 -32.33
C ASP A 634 -14.71 3.80 -32.68
N VAL A 635 -15.37 3.26 -31.66
CA VAL A 635 -16.58 2.46 -31.81
C VAL A 635 -17.74 3.07 -31.05
N VAL A 636 -18.90 3.06 -31.69
CA VAL A 636 -20.18 3.42 -31.08
C VAL A 636 -20.86 2.14 -30.61
N VAL A 637 -21.21 2.10 -29.32
CA VAL A 637 -21.91 0.99 -28.67
C VAL A 637 -23.28 1.47 -28.23
N THR A 638 -24.32 0.75 -28.69
CA THR A 638 -25.70 0.95 -28.25
C THR A 638 -26.19 -0.30 -27.57
N LEU A 639 -26.51 -0.21 -26.28
CA LEU A 639 -27.06 -1.31 -25.48
C LEU A 639 -28.59 -1.23 -25.44
N ALA A 640 -29.27 -2.35 -25.23
CA ALA A 640 -30.71 -2.40 -24.97
C ALA A 640 -31.09 -3.59 -24.07
N LEU A 641 -32.09 -3.40 -23.22
CA LEU A 641 -32.74 -4.50 -22.49
C LEU A 641 -33.98 -4.93 -23.26
N VAL A 642 -33.94 -6.12 -23.87
CA VAL A 642 -35.06 -6.66 -24.65
C VAL A 642 -35.86 -7.63 -23.77
N PRO A 643 -37.15 -7.35 -23.48
CA PRO A 643 -37.96 -8.25 -22.66
C PRO A 643 -37.98 -9.67 -23.21
N ALA A 644 -37.85 -10.66 -22.33
CA ALA A 644 -37.92 -12.07 -22.69
C ALA A 644 -39.20 -12.70 -22.12
N PRO A 645 -39.94 -13.51 -22.91
CA PRO A 645 -41.18 -14.16 -22.48
C PRO A 645 -40.97 -15.19 -21.37
#